data_AF-A0A1C5G0R0-F1
#
_entry.id   AF-A0A1C5G0R0-F1
#
_cell.length_a   1.000
_cell.length_b   1.000
_cell.length_c   1.000
_cell.angle_alpha   90.00
_cell.angle_beta   90.00
_cell.angle_gamma   90.00
#
_symmetry.space_group_name_H-M   'P 1'
#
loop_
_entity.id
_entity.type
_entity.pdbx_description
1 polymer ?
#
loop_
_entity_poly.entity_id
_entity_poly.type
_entity_poly.pdbx_seq_one_letter_code
_entity_poly.pdbx_strand_id
1 'polypeptide(L)'
;VEELTLEAPMVLPDRGGLAIQVVVGAPDTDGSRRLTVHGKAEHAPADQEWTRYAGGTLTEATAPADFTAHTWPPAGAEAMDIDGFYDRMAGNGFAYGPAFQGLRAAWRQGDTLFAEVALPDEQADHADAYGLHPALLDVALQAAGLGAFFPGDEARLPFVWRGVSLLASGADVLRVRVRPDGPDSITIAAADGSGEPVVTVGSLVVRPLNPALFRASRELPYHFQWPVLALDTDRTHPEPEVFAVGAGSAHEVTAQVLARLQDALTEDGTLIVRTRAAVATEPGADVDPAHAAVWGLVRSAQAEHPDRFVLIDSDEASDHLVAAAVATGESQLALRDGVAHQPRLARVGTGDTLLPPADGTSPWLLGTTERGTLENLALLPAPELLAPLADNEVRVEIRAAGMNFRDALNALGLLPGEPGPMGIEGAGVVTATGPGVTGLAVGDRVCGVFAGCYGPVAVADRRLLARMPDGWTFEQAAGVPVVFLTAYRGLVDLAGLSAGETVLVHAAAGGVGMAAVQLARHLGAEVYGTAGTGKWEATGLDTDHLASSRTADFESAFLAATGGRGVDVVLNSLTGELIDASLRLLPRGGRFIEMGKTDLRDPEQVAAAYEGVRYRDFELMDAGPDRIHAMLTEVLGLFEQGVLTPLPTRGWDLRRAPEAMRFLSQAKHVGKLVLTPPRRLDPDRAVLITGGSGVLAGLVAEHLVAEHGIRHLVMLSRSGDAPDVPGAEVRSVACDVSDRDALAEVLGSLERPLTAVVHTAGVLDDGVLADLTPDRLDQVFGAKADAALHLHELTRDQDLAAFVLFSSAAGSFGAPGQGNYAAANAFLDGLAQHRRAAGLPAQSMAWGMWTQRSGLTARLDDGDVARMARSGMPPLSSEQGLALFDAALATDLAAPVMVRVDHDALRRQETLPPVLRGLVRAPARRAATGAG
;
A
#
# COMPACT_ATOMS: atom_id res chain seq x y z
N VAL A 1 15.82 7.79 32.54
CA VAL A 1 15.36 6.83 31.52
C VAL A 1 16.49 5.86 31.28
N GLU A 2 16.29 4.58 31.56
CA GLU A 2 17.33 3.57 31.37
C GLU A 2 17.49 3.25 29.88
N GLU A 3 16.39 2.98 29.20
CA GLU A 3 16.33 2.79 27.75
C GLU A 3 15.03 3.39 27.19
N LEU A 4 15.10 4.00 26.01
CA LEU A 4 13.94 4.43 25.23
C LEU A 4 14.23 4.21 23.74
N THR A 5 13.44 3.35 23.11
CA THR A 5 13.49 3.05 21.69
C THR A 5 12.39 3.83 20.98
N LEU A 6 12.77 4.56 19.93
CA LEU A 6 11.83 5.23 19.02
C LEU A 6 11.44 4.23 17.93
N GLU A 7 10.18 3.79 17.96
CA GLU A 7 9.67 2.72 17.11
C GLU A 7 9.14 3.26 15.77
N ALA A 8 8.57 4.47 15.78
CA ALA A 8 8.04 5.13 14.59
C ALA A 8 8.17 6.65 14.69
N PRO A 9 8.34 7.37 13.55
CA PRO A 9 8.28 8.83 13.54
C PRO A 9 6.85 9.29 13.86
N MET A 10 6.75 10.23 14.80
CA MET A 10 5.49 10.87 15.12
C MET A 10 5.26 12.05 14.17
N VAL A 11 4.57 11.79 13.07
CA VAL A 11 4.23 12.84 12.09
C VAL A 11 3.14 13.72 12.69
N LEU A 12 3.49 14.96 12.99
CA LEU A 12 2.51 15.95 13.42
C LEU A 12 1.65 16.31 12.20
N PRO A 13 0.31 16.17 12.30
CA PRO A 13 -0.56 16.54 11.20
C PRO A 13 -0.48 18.05 10.95
N ASP A 14 -0.69 18.46 9.69
CA ASP A 14 -0.77 19.88 9.31
C ASP A 14 -1.90 20.63 10.07
N ARG A 15 -2.86 19.88 10.66
CA ARG A 15 -3.93 20.37 11.53
C ARG A 15 -4.12 19.52 12.78
N GLY A 16 -4.43 20.17 13.90
CA GLY A 16 -4.78 19.52 15.17
C GLY A 16 -3.54 19.12 15.95
N GLY A 17 -3.73 18.61 17.17
CA GLY A 17 -2.69 17.95 17.93
C GLY A 17 -2.72 16.44 17.72
N LEU A 18 -1.71 15.79 18.29
CA LEU A 18 -1.83 14.39 18.66
C LEU A 18 -2.21 14.35 20.13
N ALA A 19 -3.24 13.57 20.47
CA ALA A 19 -3.40 13.11 21.82
C ALA A 19 -2.25 12.14 22.11
N ILE A 20 -1.44 12.44 23.12
CA ILE A 20 -0.32 11.61 23.54
C ILE A 20 -0.69 10.92 24.85
N GLN A 21 -0.49 9.61 24.89
CA GLN A 21 -0.65 8.82 26.09
C GLN A 21 0.71 8.23 26.48
N VAL A 22 1.14 8.53 27.69
CA VAL A 22 2.33 7.93 28.29
C VAL A 22 1.87 6.92 29.34
N VAL A 23 2.15 5.65 29.11
CA VAL A 23 1.79 4.56 30.01
C VAL A 23 3.03 4.10 30.76
N VAL A 24 2.98 4.16 32.09
CA VAL A 24 4.03 3.69 32.98
C VAL A 24 3.50 2.48 33.76
N GLY A 25 4.19 1.35 33.62
CA GLY A 25 3.86 0.10 34.30
C GLY A 25 4.08 0.14 35.82
N ALA A 26 3.56 -0.89 36.48
CA ALA A 26 3.95 -1.21 37.85
C ALA A 26 5.47 -1.46 37.92
N PRO A 27 6.11 -1.24 39.10
CA PRO A 27 7.52 -1.56 39.24
C PRO A 27 7.73 -3.07 39.16
N ASP A 28 8.73 -3.48 38.38
CA ASP A 28 9.22 -4.85 38.30
C ASP A 28 10.05 -5.20 39.56
N THR A 29 10.50 -6.44 39.66
CA THR A 29 11.23 -6.95 40.85
C THR A 29 12.53 -6.23 41.18
N ASP A 30 13.12 -5.54 40.20
CA ASP A 30 14.32 -4.72 40.32
C ASP A 30 14.02 -3.21 40.50
N GLY A 31 12.74 -2.84 40.60
CA GLY A 31 12.29 -1.45 40.73
C GLY A 31 12.21 -0.69 39.40
N SER A 32 12.54 -1.33 38.27
CA SER A 32 12.37 -0.75 36.94
C SER A 32 10.88 -0.69 36.55
N ARG A 33 10.51 0.22 35.66
CA ARG A 33 9.12 0.39 35.18
C ARG A 33 9.11 0.45 33.67
N ARG A 34 8.27 -0.38 33.04
CA ARG A 34 8.01 -0.27 31.61
C ARG A 34 7.36 1.08 31.28
N LEU A 35 7.85 1.74 30.25
CA LEU A 35 7.34 2.98 29.68
C LEU A 35 6.91 2.71 28.24
N THR A 36 5.72 3.16 27.86
CA THR A 36 5.32 3.22 26.45
C THR A 36 4.67 4.56 26.14
N VAL A 37 4.94 5.10 24.96
CA VAL A 37 4.38 6.36 24.46
C VAL A 37 3.53 6.04 23.25
N HIS A 38 2.26 6.41 23.32
CA HIS A 38 1.28 6.21 22.27
C HIS A 38 0.74 7.54 21.80
N GLY A 39 0.29 7.58 20.55
CA GLY A 39 -0.29 8.78 19.95
C GLY A 39 -1.45 8.43 19.04
N LYS A 40 -2.36 9.39 18.92
CA LYS A 40 -3.53 9.32 18.07
C LYS A 40 -3.93 10.75 17.72
N ALA A 41 -4.58 10.97 16.56
CA ALA A 41 -5.07 12.30 16.22
C ALA A 41 -6.02 12.82 17.33
N GLU A 42 -5.85 14.06 17.75
CA GLU A 42 -6.60 14.67 18.87
C GLU A 42 -8.13 14.59 18.71
N HIS A 43 -8.62 14.52 17.47
CA HIS A 43 -10.05 14.45 17.14
C HIS A 43 -10.47 13.11 16.53
N ALA A 44 -9.67 12.06 16.72
CA ALA A 44 -10.00 10.74 16.22
C ALA A 44 -11.20 10.11 16.95
N PRO A 45 -12.02 9.28 16.27
CA PRO A 45 -13.11 8.50 16.87
C PRO A 45 -12.63 7.71 18.09
N ALA A 46 -13.45 7.55 19.14
CA ALA A 46 -13.02 6.96 20.41
C ALA A 46 -12.45 5.53 20.27
N ASP A 47 -12.90 4.79 19.27
CA ASP A 47 -12.56 3.41 18.94
C ASP A 47 -11.30 3.24 18.07
N GLN A 48 -10.77 4.31 17.48
CA GLN A 48 -9.51 4.21 16.72
C GLN A 48 -8.36 3.76 17.64
N GLU A 49 -7.56 2.80 17.17
CA GLU A 49 -6.41 2.26 17.91
C GLU A 49 -5.33 3.32 18.13
N TRP A 50 -4.64 3.23 19.27
CA TRP A 50 -3.52 4.07 19.61
C TRP A 50 -2.24 3.50 18.97
N THR A 51 -1.52 4.31 18.21
CA THR A 51 -0.23 3.91 17.65
C THR A 51 0.85 4.08 18.72
N ARG A 52 1.64 3.04 18.97
CA ARG A 52 2.81 3.14 19.84
C ARG A 52 3.97 3.76 19.05
N TYR A 53 4.56 4.82 19.58
CA TYR A 53 5.68 5.55 18.96
C TYR A 53 7.01 5.30 19.67
N ALA A 54 6.98 4.97 20.96
CA ALA A 54 8.18 4.64 21.71
C ALA A 54 7.90 3.64 22.83
N GLY A 55 8.90 2.83 23.15
CA GLY A 55 8.89 1.86 24.24
C GLY A 55 10.21 1.90 25.00
N GLY A 56 10.19 1.66 26.31
CA GLY A 56 11.39 1.75 27.11
C GLY A 56 11.22 1.38 28.58
N THR A 57 12.23 1.71 29.36
CA THR A 57 12.33 1.39 30.79
C THR A 57 12.76 2.62 31.58
N LEU A 58 12.08 2.86 32.70
CA LEU A 58 12.39 3.88 33.69
C LEU A 58 12.94 3.23 34.96
N THR A 59 13.95 3.87 35.54
CA THR A 59 14.58 3.47 36.81
C THR A 59 14.72 4.68 37.72
N GLU A 60 14.73 4.47 39.04
CA GLU A 60 15.01 5.54 40.02
C GLU A 60 16.51 5.90 40.12
N ALA A 61 17.38 5.22 39.37
CA ALA A 61 18.82 5.49 39.36
C ALA A 61 19.17 6.84 38.70
N THR A 62 19.93 7.67 39.43
CA THR A 62 20.51 8.91 38.92
C THR A 62 21.93 8.64 38.40
N ALA A 63 22.22 8.97 37.14
CA ALA A 63 23.59 8.92 36.64
C ALA A 63 24.44 10.03 37.28
N PRO A 64 25.75 9.82 37.53
CA PRO A 64 26.63 10.87 38.02
C PRO A 64 26.77 11.99 36.98
N ALA A 65 26.71 13.25 37.42
CA ALA A 65 26.94 14.42 36.58
C ALA A 65 28.46 14.61 36.37
N ASP A 66 28.99 14.14 35.24
CA ASP A 66 30.43 14.10 34.94
C ASP A 66 30.92 15.27 34.06
N PHE A 67 30.03 16.22 33.73
CA PHE A 67 30.32 17.32 32.81
C PHE A 67 29.85 18.66 33.36
N THR A 68 30.81 19.58 33.57
CA THR A 68 30.57 20.99 33.84
C THR A 68 31.26 21.86 32.79
N ALA A 69 30.72 23.05 32.55
CA ALA A 69 31.19 23.95 31.49
C ALA A 69 31.49 25.36 32.02
N HIS A 70 32.06 25.47 33.23
CA HIS A 70 32.44 26.75 33.84
C HIS A 70 33.57 27.47 33.08
N THR A 71 34.38 26.71 32.32
CA THR A 71 35.37 27.26 31.39
C THR A 71 34.90 26.99 29.97
N TRP A 72 34.56 28.05 29.23
CA TRP A 72 34.00 27.94 27.87
C TRP A 72 34.52 29.07 26.95
N PRO A 73 34.93 28.78 25.70
CA PRO A 73 35.05 27.44 25.12
C PRO A 73 36.14 26.59 25.82
N PRO A 74 36.11 25.26 25.69
CA PRO A 74 37.09 24.40 26.35
C PRO A 74 38.52 24.73 25.93
N ALA A 75 39.45 24.74 26.90
CA ALA A 75 40.84 25.05 26.64
C ALA A 75 41.47 24.02 25.68
N GLY A 76 42.04 24.51 24.57
CA GLY A 76 42.66 23.68 23.55
C GLY A 76 41.70 23.05 22.54
N ALA A 77 40.43 23.50 22.48
CA ALA A 77 39.50 23.16 21.40
C ALA A 77 39.61 24.17 20.25
N GLU A 78 39.58 23.67 19.01
CA GLU A 78 39.66 24.48 17.79
C GLU A 78 38.25 24.84 17.31
N ALA A 79 38.02 26.10 16.92
CA ALA A 79 36.73 26.54 16.42
C ALA A 79 36.39 25.91 15.07
N MET A 80 35.12 25.53 14.88
CA MET A 80 34.61 24.97 13.64
C MET A 80 33.78 26.01 12.88
N ASP A 81 33.86 25.97 11.55
CA ASP A 81 32.99 26.77 10.70
C ASP A 81 31.59 26.14 10.65
N ILE A 82 30.58 26.95 10.98
CA ILE A 82 29.17 26.56 10.99
C ILE A 82 28.38 27.25 9.87
N ASP A 83 29.02 28.08 9.05
CA ASP A 83 28.35 28.79 7.95
C ASP A 83 27.80 27.78 6.93
N GLY A 84 26.56 28.01 6.49
CA GLY A 84 25.83 27.14 5.57
C GLY A 84 25.47 25.76 6.15
N PHE A 85 25.57 25.54 7.47
CA PHE A 85 25.22 24.26 8.10
C PHE A 85 23.77 23.86 7.82
N TYR A 86 22.81 24.76 8.05
CA TYR A 86 21.39 24.47 7.82
C TYR A 86 21.04 24.29 6.34
N ASP A 87 21.74 24.97 5.43
CA ASP A 87 21.56 24.76 3.98
C ASP A 87 22.00 23.35 3.56
N ARG A 88 23.12 22.85 4.13
CA ARG A 88 23.58 21.46 3.91
C ARG A 88 22.59 20.45 4.50
N MET A 89 22.08 20.70 5.71
CA MET A 89 21.07 19.85 6.33
C MET A 89 19.78 19.82 5.50
N ALA A 90 19.34 20.96 4.96
CA ALA A 90 18.18 21.04 4.08
C ALA A 90 18.38 20.25 2.77
N GLY A 91 19.58 20.31 2.16
CA GLY A 91 19.94 19.49 1.00
C GLY A 91 19.86 17.99 1.26
N ASN A 92 20.07 17.57 2.51
CA ASN A 92 19.96 16.19 2.97
C ASN A 92 18.56 15.82 3.49
N GLY A 93 17.56 16.70 3.35
CA GLY A 93 16.16 16.46 3.72
C GLY A 93 15.73 17.06 5.07
N PHE A 94 16.64 17.65 5.86
CA PHE A 94 16.30 18.24 7.15
C PHE A 94 16.08 19.75 7.06
N ALA A 95 14.87 20.14 6.65
CA ALA A 95 14.47 21.55 6.60
C ALA A 95 14.01 22.04 7.98
N TYR A 96 14.97 22.44 8.83
CA TYR A 96 14.67 23.00 10.16
C TYR A 96 14.05 24.39 10.06
N GLY A 97 12.91 24.59 10.74
CA GLY A 97 12.30 25.92 10.90
C GLY A 97 13.05 26.80 11.91
N PRO A 98 12.71 28.10 12.02
CA PRO A 98 13.43 29.07 12.85
C PRO A 98 13.61 28.64 14.31
N ALA A 99 12.60 27.98 14.89
CA ALA A 99 12.64 27.47 16.27
C ALA A 99 13.73 26.41 16.51
N PHE A 100 14.17 25.71 15.46
CA PHE A 100 15.16 24.63 15.50
C PHE A 100 16.51 25.03 14.91
N GLN A 101 16.73 26.32 14.63
CA GLN A 101 18.00 26.85 14.11
C GLN A 101 18.82 27.54 15.22
N GLY A 102 19.09 26.82 16.30
CA GLY A 102 19.67 27.39 17.55
C GLY A 102 21.19 27.27 17.71
N LEU A 103 21.90 26.63 16.77
CA LEU A 103 23.36 26.43 16.84
C LEU A 103 24.11 27.77 16.72
N ARG A 104 24.85 28.16 17.76
CA ARG A 104 25.59 29.43 17.82
C ARG A 104 27.07 29.31 17.50
N ALA A 105 27.70 28.24 18.00
CA ALA A 105 29.14 28.01 17.82
C ALA A 105 29.48 26.53 18.08
N ALA A 106 30.57 26.06 17.47
CA ALA A 106 31.07 24.71 17.69
C ALA A 106 32.61 24.68 17.72
N TRP A 107 33.16 23.74 18.48
CA TRP A 107 34.60 23.51 18.64
C TRP A 107 34.92 22.03 18.64
N ARG A 108 36.12 21.66 18.19
CA ARG A 108 36.61 20.29 18.16
C ARG A 108 37.87 20.12 19.01
N GLN A 109 37.93 19.03 19.75
CA GLN A 109 39.14 18.58 20.43
C GLN A 109 39.29 17.07 20.26
N GLY A 110 40.14 16.65 19.33
CA GLY A 110 40.28 15.24 18.97
C GLY A 110 38.97 14.66 18.42
N ASP A 111 38.46 13.62 19.07
CA ASP A 111 37.17 12.97 18.79
C ASP A 111 35.99 13.55 19.57
N THR A 112 36.21 14.60 20.36
CA THR A 112 35.18 15.26 21.15
C THR A 112 34.74 16.54 20.44
N LEU A 113 33.42 16.70 20.30
CA LEU A 113 32.79 17.93 19.80
C LEU A 113 32.17 18.70 20.95
N PHE A 114 32.31 20.02 20.90
CA PHE A 114 31.66 20.95 21.81
C PHE A 114 30.80 21.92 21.00
N ALA A 115 29.59 22.22 21.48
CA ALA A 115 28.70 23.16 20.81
C ALA A 115 27.96 24.05 21.81
N GLU A 116 27.73 25.30 21.43
CA GLU A 116 26.84 26.21 22.14
C GLU A 116 25.55 26.36 21.33
N VAL A 117 24.42 26.08 21.98
CA VAL A 117 23.10 26.08 21.36
C VAL A 117 22.14 26.88 22.22
N ALA A 118 21.18 27.55 21.59
CA ALA A 118 20.20 28.36 22.32
C ALA A 118 18.83 28.37 21.64
N LEU A 119 17.79 28.60 22.43
CA LEU A 119 16.47 28.91 21.93
C LEU A 119 16.44 30.32 21.29
N PRO A 120 15.63 30.54 20.25
CA PRO A 120 15.31 31.90 19.80
C PRO A 120 14.46 32.63 20.85
N ASP A 121 14.50 33.96 20.81
CA ASP A 121 13.89 34.84 21.82
C ASP A 121 12.40 34.53 22.07
N GLU A 122 11.63 34.21 21.01
CA GLU A 122 10.19 33.88 21.13
C GLU A 122 9.91 32.57 21.90
N GLN A 123 10.85 31.63 21.93
CA GLN A 123 10.72 30.35 22.61
C GLN A 123 11.42 30.35 23.98
N ALA A 124 12.39 31.24 24.19
CA ALA A 124 13.12 31.37 25.46
C ALA A 124 12.18 31.70 26.63
N ASP A 125 11.15 32.54 26.40
CA ASP A 125 10.12 32.89 27.40
C ASP A 125 9.31 31.68 27.90
N HIS A 126 9.36 30.54 27.19
CA HIS A 126 8.67 29.31 27.53
C HIS A 126 9.59 28.19 28.03
N ALA A 127 10.90 28.45 28.18
CA ALA A 127 11.87 27.43 28.59
C ALA A 127 11.52 26.80 29.95
N ASP A 128 11.07 27.62 30.92
CA ASP A 128 10.69 27.19 32.28
C ASP A 128 9.49 26.22 32.32
N ALA A 129 8.70 26.13 31.24
CA ALA A 129 7.58 25.19 31.15
C ALA A 129 8.02 23.75 30.87
N TYR A 130 9.30 23.52 30.56
CA TYR A 130 9.84 22.22 30.18
C TYR A 130 10.95 21.78 31.13
N GLY A 131 11.03 20.46 31.36
CA GLY A 131 12.22 19.85 31.95
C GLY A 131 13.45 20.15 31.11
N LEU A 132 13.37 19.93 29.80
CA LEU A 132 14.30 20.45 28.81
C LEU A 132 13.50 20.76 27.54
N HIS A 133 13.67 21.96 26.96
CA HIS A 133 12.90 22.35 25.79
C HIS A 133 13.24 21.44 24.59
N PRO A 134 12.26 20.81 23.91
CA PRO A 134 12.52 19.86 22.83
C PRO A 134 13.36 20.43 21.69
N ALA A 135 13.12 21.70 21.29
CA ALA A 135 13.94 22.36 20.27
C ALA A 135 15.39 22.56 20.73
N LEU A 136 15.64 22.86 22.01
CA LEU A 136 16.99 23.04 22.53
C LEU A 136 17.76 21.71 22.57
N LEU A 137 17.06 20.63 22.96
CA LEU A 137 17.60 19.27 22.89
C LEU A 137 17.89 18.86 21.44
N ASP A 138 16.98 19.11 20.50
CA ASP A 138 17.17 18.76 19.10
C ASP A 138 18.37 19.50 18.49
N VAL A 139 18.54 20.79 18.77
CA VAL A 139 19.71 21.56 18.31
C VAL A 139 21.02 20.99 18.90
N ALA A 140 20.99 20.50 20.16
CA ALA A 140 22.14 19.80 20.73
C ALA A 140 22.46 18.49 19.98
N LEU A 141 21.45 17.78 19.45
CA LEU A 141 21.63 16.60 18.59
C LEU A 141 22.18 16.97 17.22
N GLN A 142 21.67 18.05 16.62
CA GLN A 142 22.11 18.54 15.31
C GLN A 142 23.61 18.81 15.29
N ALA A 143 24.18 19.29 16.41
CA ALA A 143 25.61 19.50 16.55
C ALA A 143 26.42 18.23 16.24
N ALA A 144 25.92 17.03 16.59
CA ALA A 144 26.61 15.77 16.26
C ALA A 144 26.87 15.58 14.75
N GLY A 145 26.02 16.17 13.89
CA GLY A 145 26.22 16.19 12.44
C GLY A 145 27.48 16.94 11.97
N LEU A 146 28.06 17.81 12.81
CA LEU A 146 29.33 18.49 12.51
C LEU A 146 30.56 17.59 12.73
N GLY A 147 30.45 16.59 13.61
CA GLY A 147 31.61 15.83 14.09
C GLY A 147 32.19 14.80 13.13
N ALA A 148 31.49 14.54 12.00
CA ALA A 148 31.80 13.46 11.05
C ALA A 148 32.04 12.10 11.75
N PHE A 149 31.25 11.82 12.80
CA PHE A 149 31.40 10.62 13.64
C PHE A 149 31.04 9.32 12.92
N PHE A 150 30.29 9.42 11.82
CA PHE A 150 29.76 8.29 11.08
C PHE A 150 30.25 8.32 9.63
N PRO A 151 30.52 7.16 9.01
CA PRO A 151 30.87 7.08 7.60
C PRO A 151 29.65 7.35 6.70
N GLY A 152 29.86 8.14 5.63
CA GLY A 152 28.86 8.48 4.60
C GLY A 152 28.16 9.83 4.81
N ASP A 153 27.61 10.40 3.73
CA ASP A 153 26.84 11.67 3.72
C ASP A 153 25.34 11.47 4.00
N GLU A 154 24.94 10.28 4.47
CA GLU A 154 23.53 9.93 4.68
C GLU A 154 22.93 10.63 5.91
N ALA A 155 21.70 11.13 5.76
CA ALA A 155 20.87 11.65 6.84
C ALA A 155 20.71 10.59 7.95
N ARG A 156 20.79 10.96 9.24
CA ARG A 156 20.62 10.01 10.37
C ARG A 156 19.63 10.53 11.40
N LEU A 157 18.84 9.63 11.99
CA LEU A 157 17.88 9.94 13.05
C LEU A 157 18.19 9.22 14.36
N PRO A 158 17.89 9.83 15.53
CA PRO A 158 17.89 9.16 16.82
C PRO A 158 17.01 7.90 16.80
N PHE A 159 17.49 6.78 17.32
CA PHE A 159 16.76 5.52 17.37
C PHE A 159 16.62 4.96 18.79
N VAL A 160 17.74 4.76 19.50
CA VAL A 160 17.72 4.21 20.87
C VAL A 160 18.50 5.12 21.80
N TRP A 161 17.85 5.54 22.88
CA TRP A 161 18.41 6.35 23.95
C TRP A 161 18.68 5.47 25.17
N ARG A 162 19.89 5.57 25.74
CA ARG A 162 20.26 4.83 26.95
C ARG A 162 20.87 5.74 28.00
N GLY A 163 20.51 5.50 29.25
CA GLY A 163 21.05 6.21 30.40
C GLY A 163 20.80 7.73 30.33
N VAL A 164 19.58 8.14 29.99
CA VAL A 164 19.21 9.57 29.95
C VAL A 164 18.85 10.04 31.35
N SER A 165 19.58 11.03 31.86
CA SER A 165 19.31 11.67 33.15
C SER A 165 19.13 13.17 32.96
N LEU A 166 17.98 13.70 33.42
CA LEU A 166 17.72 15.13 33.50
C LEU A 166 18.11 15.61 34.91
N LEU A 167 19.00 16.59 34.98
CA LEU A 167 19.66 17.06 36.20
C LEU A 167 19.16 18.45 36.63
N ALA A 168 18.81 19.31 35.66
CA ALA A 168 18.25 20.64 35.88
C ALA A 168 17.18 20.95 34.82
N SER A 169 16.34 21.96 35.07
CA SER A 169 15.24 22.37 34.16
C SER A 169 15.25 23.86 33.87
N GLY A 170 14.54 24.27 32.81
CA GLY A 170 14.39 25.69 32.45
C GLY A 170 15.56 26.31 31.68
N ALA A 171 16.49 25.49 31.18
CA ALA A 171 17.60 26.00 30.37
C ALA A 171 17.11 26.55 29.02
N ASP A 172 17.53 27.76 28.67
CA ASP A 172 17.33 28.43 27.37
C ASP A 172 18.59 28.35 26.47
N VAL A 173 19.75 28.09 27.08
CA VAL A 173 21.06 27.90 26.45
C VAL A 173 21.71 26.63 26.97
N LEU A 174 22.31 25.83 26.08
CA LEU A 174 23.16 24.70 26.45
C LEU A 174 24.56 24.81 25.87
N ARG A 175 25.53 24.44 26.69
CA ARG A 175 26.89 24.07 26.31
C ARG A 175 26.97 22.55 26.27
N VAL A 176 27.19 22.00 25.09
CA VAL A 176 27.04 20.57 24.79
C VAL A 176 28.40 19.95 24.53
N ARG A 177 28.61 18.73 25.02
CA ARG A 177 29.73 17.85 24.70
C ARG A 177 29.19 16.57 24.05
N VAL A 178 29.71 16.23 22.88
CA VAL A 178 29.36 15.02 22.12
C VAL A 178 30.62 14.19 21.87
N ARG A 179 30.54 12.87 22.09
CA ARG A 179 31.63 11.92 21.83
C ARG A 179 31.12 10.66 21.15
N PRO A 180 31.94 9.97 20.32
CA PRO A 180 31.59 8.66 19.80
C PRO A 180 31.53 7.61 20.92
N ASP A 181 30.60 6.66 20.79
CA ASP A 181 30.39 5.52 21.71
C ASP A 181 30.33 4.17 20.96
N GLY A 182 30.72 4.16 19.68
CA GLY A 182 30.60 3.02 18.79
C GLY A 182 30.47 3.45 17.32
N PRO A 183 30.27 2.51 16.38
CA PRO A 183 30.18 2.81 14.96
C PRO A 183 28.91 3.59 14.57
N ASP A 184 27.83 3.46 15.35
CA ASP A 184 26.53 4.11 15.10
C ASP A 184 25.95 4.76 16.37
N SER A 185 26.79 5.06 17.36
CA SER A 185 26.37 5.62 18.65
C SER A 185 27.24 6.78 19.13
N ILE A 186 26.60 7.72 19.85
CA ILE A 186 27.25 8.87 20.51
C ILE A 186 26.80 8.99 21.96
N THR A 187 27.65 9.62 22.78
CA THR A 187 27.28 10.12 24.12
C THR A 187 27.08 11.63 24.06
N ILE A 188 26.15 12.14 24.88
CA ILE A 188 25.87 13.58 24.97
C ILE A 188 25.83 13.99 26.44
N ALA A 189 26.51 15.08 26.77
CA ALA A 189 26.36 15.75 28.06
C ALA A 189 26.19 17.25 27.82
N ALA A 190 25.26 17.89 28.51
CA ALA A 190 25.02 19.32 28.36
C ALA A 190 24.93 20.03 29.71
N ALA A 191 25.46 21.25 29.75
CA ALA A 191 25.42 22.17 30.86
C ALA A 191 24.74 23.48 30.43
N ASP A 192 24.20 24.26 31.37
CA ASP A 192 23.57 25.55 31.09
C ASP A 192 24.60 26.66 30.79
N GLY A 193 24.12 27.90 30.59
CA GLY A 193 24.97 29.08 30.35
C GLY A 193 25.90 29.44 31.52
N SER A 194 25.60 28.99 32.75
CA SER A 194 26.45 29.14 33.93
C SER A 194 27.50 28.03 34.06
N GLY A 195 27.33 26.95 33.30
CA GLY A 195 28.21 25.79 33.26
C GLY A 195 27.78 24.65 34.19
N GLU A 196 26.57 24.71 34.76
CA GLU A 196 26.01 23.66 35.62
C GLU A 196 25.36 22.54 34.78
N PRO A 197 25.45 21.26 35.16
CA PRO A 197 24.94 20.14 34.38
C PRO A 197 23.41 20.15 34.24
N VAL A 198 22.90 19.92 33.02
CA VAL A 198 21.46 19.90 32.69
C VAL A 198 20.98 18.52 32.29
N VAL A 199 21.67 17.85 31.36
CA VAL A 199 21.27 16.52 30.87
C VAL A 199 22.48 15.68 30.49
N THR A 200 22.39 14.38 30.76
CA THR A 200 23.34 13.36 30.27
C THR A 200 22.60 12.28 29.49
N VAL A 201 23.22 11.81 28.40
CA VAL A 201 22.78 10.70 27.56
C VAL A 201 23.96 9.75 27.45
N GLY A 202 23.86 8.62 28.14
CA GLY A 202 24.92 7.62 28.22
C GLY A 202 25.25 6.98 26.87
N SER A 203 24.24 6.72 26.03
CA SER A 203 24.43 6.28 24.65
C SER A 203 23.20 6.63 23.82
N LEU A 204 23.42 7.13 22.61
CA LEU A 204 22.40 7.44 21.61
C LEU A 204 22.77 6.74 20.31
N VAL A 205 22.04 5.68 19.97
CA VAL A 205 22.16 5.00 18.68
C VAL A 205 21.41 5.81 17.63
N VAL A 206 22.06 6.07 16.51
CA VAL A 206 21.48 6.75 15.35
C VAL A 206 21.42 5.80 14.15
N ARG A 207 20.40 5.93 13.31
CA ARG A 207 20.25 5.11 12.10
C ARG A 207 20.21 5.98 10.85
N PRO A 208 20.80 5.52 9.72
CA PRO A 208 20.61 6.18 8.44
C PRO A 208 19.11 6.22 8.09
N LEU A 209 18.64 7.43 7.81
CA LEU A 209 17.35 7.72 7.22
C LEU A 209 17.47 7.45 5.72
N ASN A 210 16.57 6.64 5.16
CA ASN A 210 16.51 6.47 3.72
C ASN A 210 16.01 7.79 3.07
N PRO A 211 16.86 8.56 2.38
CA PRO A 211 16.47 9.85 1.80
C PRO A 211 15.38 9.69 0.74
N ALA A 212 15.31 8.49 0.14
CA ALA A 212 14.26 8.09 -0.80
C ALA A 212 12.86 8.21 -0.21
N LEU A 213 12.63 7.68 1.00
CA LEU A 213 11.29 7.67 1.62
C LEU A 213 10.85 9.08 2.00
N PHE A 214 11.80 9.93 2.42
CA PHE A 214 11.54 11.31 2.79
C PHE A 214 11.31 12.23 1.57
N ARG A 215 12.14 12.13 0.52
CA ARG A 215 11.92 12.86 -0.75
C ARG A 215 10.66 12.37 -1.45
N ALA A 216 10.45 11.05 -1.51
CA ALA A 216 9.23 10.45 -2.05
C ALA A 216 8.00 11.07 -1.39
N SER A 217 7.96 11.18 -0.05
CA SER A 217 6.80 11.76 0.66
C SER A 217 6.38 13.17 0.20
N ARG A 218 7.31 14.01 -0.29
CA ARG A 218 7.00 15.35 -0.82
C ARG A 218 6.54 15.33 -2.28
N GLU A 219 6.91 14.30 -3.02
CA GLU A 219 6.65 14.11 -4.44
C GLU A 219 5.58 13.03 -4.72
N LEU A 220 4.99 12.44 -3.68
CA LEU A 220 3.88 11.50 -3.84
C LEU A 220 2.64 12.19 -4.39
N PRO A 221 1.87 11.50 -5.25
CA PRO A 221 0.61 12.02 -5.77
C PRO A 221 -0.45 12.15 -4.67
N TYR A 222 -1.55 12.83 -5.02
CA TYR A 222 -2.76 12.87 -4.21
C TYR A 222 -3.76 11.81 -4.66
N HIS A 223 -4.71 11.47 -3.81
CA HIS A 223 -5.85 10.62 -4.15
C HIS A 223 -7.09 11.01 -3.35
N PHE A 224 -8.26 10.57 -3.79
CA PHE A 224 -9.48 10.73 -3.01
C PHE A 224 -9.60 9.60 -1.98
N GLN A 225 -9.72 10.00 -0.73
CA GLN A 225 -10.18 9.15 0.37
C GLN A 225 -11.69 9.36 0.56
N TRP A 226 -12.36 8.32 1.04
CA TRP A 226 -13.80 8.29 1.26
C TRP A 226 -14.12 8.03 2.74
N PRO A 227 -13.75 8.93 3.67
CA PRO A 227 -14.09 8.78 5.07
C PRO A 227 -15.60 8.72 5.27
N VAL A 228 -16.00 7.96 6.29
CA VAL A 228 -17.40 7.82 6.70
C VAL A 228 -17.96 9.18 7.13
N LEU A 229 -19.16 9.48 6.66
CA LEU A 229 -19.99 10.60 7.06
C LEU A 229 -21.19 10.07 7.84
N ALA A 230 -21.35 10.53 9.08
CA ALA A 230 -22.52 10.19 9.88
C ALA A 230 -23.77 10.89 9.31
N LEU A 231 -24.83 10.12 9.09
CA LEU A 231 -26.15 10.62 8.68
C LEU A 231 -27.10 10.68 9.87
N ASP A 232 -27.96 11.70 9.90
CA ASP A 232 -29.07 11.79 10.86
C ASP A 232 -30.29 11.09 10.25
N THR A 233 -30.40 9.78 10.48
CA THR A 233 -31.48 8.94 9.94
C THR A 233 -32.75 8.95 10.80
N ASP A 234 -32.69 9.49 12.01
CA ASP A 234 -33.83 9.54 12.95
C ASP A 234 -34.82 10.66 12.59
N ARG A 235 -34.39 11.63 11.78
CA ARG A 235 -35.23 12.72 11.28
C ARG A 235 -35.79 12.39 9.91
N THR A 236 -37.08 12.71 9.72
CA THR A 236 -37.68 12.72 8.38
C THR A 236 -37.13 13.88 7.57
N HIS A 237 -36.54 13.59 6.42
CA HIS A 237 -36.04 14.58 5.46
C HIS A 237 -37.02 14.72 4.28
N PRO A 238 -37.13 15.89 3.64
CA PRO A 238 -37.93 16.06 2.43
C PRO A 238 -37.40 15.16 1.31
N GLU A 239 -38.29 14.49 0.58
CA GLU A 239 -37.93 13.71 -0.61
C GLU A 239 -37.44 14.65 -1.71
N PRO A 240 -36.18 14.50 -2.16
CA PRO A 240 -35.63 15.41 -3.14
C PRO A 240 -35.87 14.91 -4.57
N GLU A 241 -35.69 15.79 -5.56
CA GLU A 241 -35.80 15.39 -6.97
C GLU A 241 -34.55 14.63 -7.43
N VAL A 242 -34.73 13.35 -7.74
CA VAL A 242 -33.64 12.44 -8.13
C VAL A 242 -33.77 12.04 -9.60
N PHE A 243 -32.75 12.37 -10.38
CA PHE A 243 -32.53 11.79 -11.70
C PHE A 243 -31.60 10.58 -11.58
N ALA A 244 -32.15 9.38 -11.73
CA ALA A 244 -31.38 8.14 -11.72
C ALA A 244 -30.80 7.86 -13.10
N VAL A 245 -29.48 7.75 -13.18
CA VAL A 245 -28.77 7.42 -14.41
C VAL A 245 -29.02 5.96 -14.76
N GLY A 246 -29.49 5.71 -15.98
CA GLY A 246 -29.72 4.36 -16.51
C GLY A 246 -28.43 3.73 -17.04
N ALA A 247 -28.48 2.42 -17.30
CA ALA A 247 -27.39 1.71 -17.97
C ALA A 247 -27.30 2.09 -19.46
N GLY A 248 -26.09 2.12 -20.01
CA GLY A 248 -25.85 2.42 -21.42
C GLY A 248 -24.36 2.68 -21.69
N SER A 249 -24.04 3.00 -22.94
CA SER A 249 -22.69 3.46 -23.29
C SER A 249 -22.39 4.81 -22.65
N ALA A 250 -21.10 5.14 -22.47
CA ALA A 250 -20.68 6.42 -21.90
C ALA A 250 -21.22 7.62 -22.69
N HIS A 251 -21.33 7.52 -24.01
CA HIS A 251 -21.94 8.53 -24.88
C HIS A 251 -23.42 8.73 -24.55
N GLU A 252 -24.20 7.65 -24.54
CA GLU A 252 -25.65 7.71 -24.32
C GLU A 252 -25.99 8.27 -22.94
N VAL A 253 -25.36 7.75 -21.88
CA VAL A 253 -25.67 8.18 -20.50
C VAL A 253 -25.23 9.62 -20.25
N THR A 254 -24.07 10.03 -20.79
CA THR A 254 -23.56 11.40 -20.61
C THR A 254 -24.41 12.40 -21.40
N ALA A 255 -24.86 12.06 -22.61
CA ALA A 255 -25.76 12.92 -23.39
C ALA A 255 -27.14 13.06 -22.73
N GLN A 256 -27.69 11.99 -22.16
CA GLN A 256 -28.94 12.03 -21.40
C GLN A 256 -28.82 12.92 -20.16
N VAL A 257 -27.72 12.79 -19.41
CA VAL A 257 -27.47 13.65 -18.24
C VAL A 257 -27.25 15.09 -18.67
N LEU A 258 -26.52 15.36 -19.76
CA LEU A 258 -26.34 16.72 -20.27
C LEU A 258 -27.68 17.40 -20.56
N ALA A 259 -28.60 16.72 -21.26
CA ALA A 259 -29.92 17.25 -21.53
C ALA A 259 -30.69 17.56 -20.23
N ARG A 260 -30.67 16.64 -19.26
CA ARG A 260 -31.32 16.86 -17.96
C ARG A 260 -30.72 18.02 -17.18
N LEU A 261 -29.39 18.16 -17.18
CA LEU A 261 -28.69 19.28 -16.55
C LEU A 261 -29.10 20.61 -17.19
N GLN A 262 -29.22 20.67 -18.51
CA GLN A 262 -29.65 21.86 -19.25
C GLN A 262 -31.11 22.24 -18.94
N ASP A 263 -32.02 21.26 -18.88
CA ASP A 263 -33.40 21.48 -18.45
C ASP A 263 -33.44 22.03 -17.01
N ALA A 264 -32.65 21.44 -16.12
CA ALA A 264 -32.56 21.86 -14.72
C ALA A 264 -32.05 23.28 -14.53
N LEU A 265 -31.33 23.88 -15.49
CA LEU A 265 -30.93 25.29 -15.41
C LEU A 265 -32.13 26.24 -15.48
N THR A 266 -33.25 25.79 -16.06
CA THR A 266 -34.48 26.59 -16.20
C THR A 266 -35.47 26.38 -15.07
N GLU A 267 -35.25 25.35 -14.24
CA GLU A 267 -36.10 24.97 -13.11
C GLU A 267 -35.65 25.65 -11.80
N ASP A 268 -36.53 25.72 -10.81
CA ASP A 268 -36.19 26.15 -9.45
C ASP A 268 -35.88 24.92 -8.59
N GLY A 269 -34.68 24.85 -8.02
CA GLY A 269 -34.29 23.79 -7.08
C GLY A 269 -32.90 23.21 -7.34
N THR A 270 -32.59 22.15 -6.59
CA THR A 270 -31.35 21.40 -6.70
C THR A 270 -31.66 20.03 -7.31
N LEU A 271 -31.01 19.70 -8.42
CA LEU A 271 -31.13 18.40 -9.07
C LEU A 271 -30.12 17.41 -8.47
N ILE A 272 -30.59 16.24 -8.06
CA ILE A 272 -29.72 15.14 -7.65
C ILE A 272 -29.52 14.20 -8.82
N VAL A 273 -28.26 14.00 -9.21
CA VAL A 273 -27.87 13.00 -10.19
C VAL A 273 -27.39 11.77 -9.43
N ARG A 274 -28.17 10.69 -9.52
CA ARG A 274 -27.86 9.42 -8.85
C ARG A 274 -27.25 8.42 -9.82
N THR A 275 -26.04 7.97 -9.51
CA THR A 275 -25.30 6.96 -10.27
C THR A 275 -25.19 5.65 -9.49
N ARG A 276 -24.70 4.60 -10.16
CA ARG A 276 -24.32 3.32 -9.55
C ARG A 276 -22.87 2.98 -9.87
N ALA A 277 -22.09 2.58 -8.86
CA ALA A 277 -20.69 2.17 -9.01
C ALA A 277 -19.82 3.15 -9.82
N ALA A 278 -20.11 4.45 -9.78
CA ALA A 278 -19.33 5.47 -10.50
C ALA A 278 -17.98 5.79 -9.84
N VAL A 279 -17.85 5.45 -8.55
CA VAL A 279 -16.67 5.74 -7.73
C VAL A 279 -16.33 4.55 -6.83
N ALA A 280 -15.03 4.33 -6.65
CA ALA A 280 -14.51 3.36 -5.69
C ALA A 280 -14.34 4.02 -4.31
N THR A 281 -15.08 3.53 -3.31
CA THR A 281 -14.92 3.92 -1.89
C THR A 281 -13.87 3.08 -1.17
N GLU A 282 -13.56 1.90 -1.71
CA GLU A 282 -12.54 0.98 -1.22
C GLU A 282 -11.63 0.53 -2.36
N PRO A 283 -10.35 0.20 -2.09
CA PRO A 283 -9.46 -0.25 -3.16
C PRO A 283 -9.88 -1.61 -3.73
N GLY A 284 -9.81 -1.74 -5.05
CA GLY A 284 -10.21 -2.95 -5.77
C GLY A 284 -11.71 -3.06 -6.04
N ALA A 285 -12.53 -2.08 -5.61
CA ALA A 285 -13.92 -1.99 -6.06
C ALA A 285 -13.98 -1.78 -7.57
N ASP A 286 -14.88 -2.51 -8.23
CA ASP A 286 -15.16 -2.32 -9.64
C ASP A 286 -15.97 -1.04 -9.85
N VAL A 287 -15.66 -0.31 -10.91
CA VAL A 287 -16.25 0.99 -11.23
C VAL A 287 -16.78 0.95 -12.65
N ASP A 288 -17.99 1.46 -12.84
CA ASP A 288 -18.60 1.65 -14.16
C ASP A 288 -18.02 2.91 -14.81
N PRO A 289 -17.20 2.79 -15.89
CA PRO A 289 -16.58 3.94 -16.52
C PRO A 289 -17.59 4.92 -17.14
N ALA A 290 -18.76 4.44 -17.59
CA ALA A 290 -19.80 5.29 -18.17
C ALA A 290 -20.43 6.19 -17.10
N HIS A 291 -20.69 5.64 -15.92
CA HIS A 291 -21.18 6.41 -14.78
C HIS A 291 -20.08 7.34 -14.20
N ALA A 292 -18.81 6.94 -14.24
CA ALA A 292 -17.69 7.81 -13.90
C ALA A 292 -17.62 9.03 -14.85
N ALA A 293 -17.91 8.85 -16.15
CA ALA A 293 -17.98 9.97 -17.10
C ALA A 293 -19.06 11.00 -16.72
N VAL A 294 -20.22 10.54 -16.26
CA VAL A 294 -21.29 11.39 -15.73
C VAL A 294 -20.80 12.23 -14.56
N TRP A 295 -20.04 11.65 -13.63
CA TRP A 295 -19.44 12.40 -12.53
C TRP A 295 -18.55 13.55 -13.01
N GLY A 296 -17.73 13.32 -14.03
CA GLY A 296 -16.90 14.38 -14.63
C GLY A 296 -17.73 15.53 -15.22
N LEU A 297 -18.80 15.22 -15.97
CA LEU A 297 -19.73 16.22 -16.51
C LEU A 297 -20.37 17.05 -15.39
N VAL A 298 -20.95 16.38 -14.39
CA VAL A 298 -21.69 17.04 -13.31
C VAL A 298 -20.75 17.84 -12.40
N ARG A 299 -19.50 17.41 -12.19
CA ARG A 299 -18.49 18.20 -11.47
C ARG A 299 -18.20 19.54 -12.18
N SER A 300 -18.12 19.54 -13.51
CA SER A 300 -18.01 20.79 -14.29
C SER A 300 -19.25 21.66 -14.11
N ALA A 301 -20.45 21.06 -14.18
CA ALA A 301 -21.71 21.76 -13.94
C ALA A 301 -21.79 22.37 -12.53
N GLN A 302 -21.31 21.68 -11.50
CA GLN A 302 -21.21 22.19 -10.13
C GLN A 302 -20.27 23.39 -10.02
N ALA A 303 -19.17 23.39 -10.78
CA ALA A 303 -18.22 24.51 -10.81
C ALA A 303 -18.80 25.74 -11.52
N GLU A 304 -19.64 25.55 -12.55
CA GLU A 304 -20.33 26.63 -13.26
C GLU A 304 -21.55 27.17 -12.49
N HIS A 305 -22.27 26.27 -11.83
CA HIS A 305 -23.53 26.54 -11.12
C HIS A 305 -23.50 25.94 -9.70
N PRO A 306 -22.86 26.61 -8.74
CA PRO A 306 -22.80 26.15 -7.35
C PRO A 306 -24.20 25.92 -6.76
N ASP A 307 -24.32 24.91 -5.89
CA ASP A 307 -25.55 24.53 -5.16
C ASP A 307 -26.75 24.06 -6.02
N ARG A 308 -26.60 23.97 -7.35
CA ARG A 308 -27.65 23.51 -8.28
C ARG A 308 -27.68 22.00 -8.51
N PHE A 309 -26.57 21.32 -8.30
CA PHE A 309 -26.41 19.90 -8.61
C PHE A 309 -25.73 19.13 -7.48
N VAL A 310 -26.25 17.96 -7.14
CA VAL A 310 -25.67 17.04 -6.14
C VAL A 310 -25.44 15.67 -6.79
N LEU A 311 -24.24 15.11 -6.60
CA LEU A 311 -23.88 13.76 -7.04
C LEU A 311 -24.05 12.77 -5.90
N ILE A 312 -24.80 11.70 -6.13
CA ILE A 312 -24.93 10.57 -5.21
C ILE A 312 -24.68 9.28 -5.96
N ASP A 313 -23.69 8.51 -5.53
CA ASP A 313 -23.46 7.16 -6.04
C ASP A 313 -23.91 6.13 -5.00
N SER A 314 -24.99 5.39 -5.26
CA SER A 314 -25.61 4.47 -4.28
C SER A 314 -25.74 3.04 -4.81
N ASP A 315 -25.56 2.07 -3.91
CA ASP A 315 -26.03 0.71 -4.12
C ASP A 315 -27.54 0.60 -3.81
N GLU A 316 -28.17 -0.51 -4.22
CA GLU A 316 -29.60 -0.74 -3.98
C GLU A 316 -29.95 -0.79 -2.48
N ALA A 317 -29.04 -1.31 -1.65
CA ALA A 317 -29.25 -1.44 -0.22
C ALA A 317 -29.32 -0.06 0.48
N SER A 318 -28.62 0.94 -0.05
CA SER A 318 -28.46 2.26 0.56
C SER A 318 -29.35 3.35 -0.05
N ASP A 319 -30.19 3.02 -1.03
CA ASP A 319 -31.09 3.99 -1.69
C ASP A 319 -32.00 4.74 -0.72
N HIS A 320 -32.37 4.11 0.39
CA HIS A 320 -33.19 4.72 1.44
C HIS A 320 -32.48 5.86 2.21
N LEU A 321 -31.17 6.00 2.08
CA LEU A 321 -30.37 7.04 2.75
C LEU A 321 -30.22 8.33 1.94
N VAL A 322 -30.68 8.35 0.69
CA VAL A 322 -30.48 9.48 -0.24
C VAL A 322 -30.98 10.80 0.33
N ALA A 323 -32.19 10.85 0.90
CA ALA A 323 -32.74 12.09 1.46
C ALA A 323 -31.91 12.62 2.64
N ALA A 324 -31.45 11.74 3.53
CA ALA A 324 -30.60 12.10 4.67
C ALA A 324 -29.20 12.56 4.21
N ALA A 325 -28.66 11.92 3.17
CA ALA A 325 -27.39 12.28 2.56
C ALA A 325 -27.41 13.69 1.96
N VAL A 326 -28.46 14.05 1.22
CA VAL A 326 -28.63 15.39 0.62
C VAL A 326 -28.73 16.48 1.68
N ALA A 327 -29.40 16.19 2.80
CA ALA A 327 -29.58 17.13 3.90
C ALA A 327 -28.26 17.55 4.58
N THR A 328 -27.16 16.83 4.35
CA THR A 328 -25.82 17.20 4.85
C THR A 328 -25.25 18.45 4.18
N GLY A 329 -25.73 18.79 2.98
CA GLY A 329 -25.20 19.89 2.16
C GLY A 329 -23.87 19.58 1.47
N GLU A 330 -23.39 18.33 1.50
CA GLU A 330 -22.27 17.89 0.67
C GLU A 330 -22.72 17.77 -0.80
N SER A 331 -21.88 18.23 -1.73
CA SER A 331 -22.20 18.21 -3.16
C SER A 331 -21.93 16.87 -3.84
N GLN A 332 -21.17 15.98 -3.20
CA GLN A 332 -20.75 14.68 -3.72
C GLN A 332 -20.72 13.65 -2.59
N LEU A 333 -21.44 12.54 -2.74
CA LEU A 333 -21.56 11.48 -1.73
C LEU A 333 -21.57 10.10 -2.39
N ALA A 334 -21.05 9.10 -1.67
CA ALA A 334 -21.19 7.69 -2.04
C ALA A 334 -21.85 6.92 -0.89
N LEU A 335 -22.85 6.10 -1.19
CA LEU A 335 -23.61 5.31 -0.22
C LEU A 335 -23.34 3.82 -0.48
N ARG A 336 -22.79 3.12 0.51
CA ARG A 336 -22.37 1.72 0.44
C ARG A 336 -22.76 0.99 1.71
N ASP A 337 -23.41 -0.17 1.58
CA ASP A 337 -23.73 -1.05 2.71
C ASP A 337 -24.40 -0.33 3.90
N GLY A 338 -25.24 0.67 3.62
CA GLY A 338 -25.93 1.47 4.64
C GLY A 338 -25.08 2.57 5.29
N VAL A 339 -23.89 2.87 4.74
CA VAL A 339 -22.96 3.89 5.23
C VAL A 339 -22.76 4.96 4.16
N ALA A 340 -22.71 6.23 4.58
CA ALA A 340 -22.40 7.34 3.70
C ALA A 340 -20.91 7.69 3.78
N HIS A 341 -20.34 8.03 2.62
CA HIS A 341 -18.96 8.43 2.45
C HIS A 341 -18.89 9.74 1.69
N GLN A 342 -17.90 10.57 2.04
CA GLN A 342 -17.66 11.85 1.39
C GLN A 342 -16.24 11.89 0.81
N PRO A 343 -16.03 12.44 -0.40
CA PRO A 343 -14.71 12.49 -1.00
C PRO A 343 -13.86 13.59 -0.34
N ARG A 344 -12.61 13.25 0.01
CA ARG A 344 -11.59 14.19 0.51
C ARG A 344 -10.27 13.92 -0.20
N LEU A 345 -9.65 14.97 -0.71
CA LEU A 345 -8.32 14.86 -1.31
C LEU A 345 -7.29 14.71 -0.18
N ALA A 346 -6.48 13.66 -0.27
CA ALA A 346 -5.39 13.39 0.65
C ALA A 346 -4.12 13.07 -0.14
N ARG A 347 -2.95 13.37 0.44
CA ARG A 347 -1.67 12.91 -0.10
C ARG A 347 -1.48 11.46 0.30
N VAL A 348 -0.87 10.64 -0.56
CA VAL A 348 -0.50 9.27 -0.18
C VAL A 348 0.40 9.31 1.06
N GLY A 349 -0.02 8.66 2.14
CA GLY A 349 0.78 8.47 3.34
C GLY A 349 1.65 7.20 3.27
N THR A 350 2.75 7.16 4.01
CA THR A 350 3.58 5.95 4.18
C THR A 350 2.87 4.81 4.92
N GLY A 351 1.71 5.08 5.53
CA GLY A 351 0.83 4.06 6.12
C GLY A 351 -0.23 3.49 5.18
N ASP A 352 -0.47 4.11 4.02
CA ASP A 352 -1.53 3.71 3.08
C ASP A 352 -1.02 2.66 2.07
N THR A 353 0.25 2.76 1.70
CA THR A 353 0.91 1.89 0.71
C THR A 353 2.40 1.80 1.02
N LEU A 354 2.98 0.61 0.88
CA LEU A 354 4.42 0.43 1.00
C LEU A 354 5.12 0.94 -0.26
N LEU A 355 6.20 1.70 -0.08
CA LEU A 355 6.97 2.24 -1.18
C LEU A 355 8.21 1.37 -1.45
N PRO A 356 8.48 1.00 -2.72
CA PRO A 356 9.74 0.37 -3.08
C PRO A 356 10.95 1.26 -2.74
N PRO A 357 12.15 0.69 -2.56
CA PRO A 357 13.38 1.48 -2.49
C PRO A 357 13.54 2.37 -3.74
N ALA A 358 13.89 3.65 -3.58
CA ALA A 358 13.95 4.58 -4.72
C ALA A 358 15.22 4.47 -5.56
N ASP A 359 16.16 3.58 -5.23
CA ASP A 359 17.29 3.31 -6.11
C ASP A 359 16.84 2.60 -7.41
N GLY A 360 15.61 2.06 -7.45
CA GLY A 360 14.89 1.52 -8.61
C GLY A 360 15.52 0.27 -9.24
N THR A 361 16.79 0.03 -8.95
CA THR A 361 17.68 -0.91 -9.62
C THR A 361 17.82 -2.18 -8.80
N SER A 362 17.97 -2.08 -7.48
CA SER A 362 18.05 -3.23 -6.58
C SER A 362 16.71 -3.96 -6.51
N PRO A 363 16.68 -5.31 -6.53
CA PRO A 363 15.51 -6.03 -6.09
C PRO A 363 15.30 -5.82 -4.59
N TRP A 364 14.08 -6.10 -4.16
CA TRP A 364 13.66 -5.90 -2.79
C TRP A 364 12.71 -7.04 -2.39
N LEU A 365 12.60 -7.28 -1.09
CA LEU A 365 11.64 -8.22 -0.52
C LEU A 365 10.84 -7.54 0.58
N LEU A 366 9.59 -7.96 0.76
CA LEU A 366 8.81 -7.62 1.94
C LEU A 366 9.50 -8.25 3.16
N GLY A 367 9.86 -7.39 4.11
CA GLY A 367 10.43 -7.77 5.39
C GLY A 367 9.79 -6.98 6.53
N THR A 368 10.35 -7.13 7.73
CA THR A 368 10.00 -6.33 8.90
C THR A 368 11.21 -5.56 9.36
N THR A 369 11.07 -4.25 9.61
CA THR A 369 12.13 -3.44 10.26
C THR A 369 12.35 -3.88 11.71
N GLU A 370 11.28 -4.31 12.39
CA GLU A 370 11.28 -4.93 13.71
C GLU A 370 10.08 -5.89 13.84
N ARG A 371 10.25 -6.99 14.58
CA ARG A 371 9.17 -7.97 14.79
C ARG A 371 8.19 -7.50 15.86
N GLY A 372 6.91 -7.84 15.69
CA GLY A 372 5.89 -7.69 16.74
C GLY A 372 4.61 -6.99 16.29
N THR A 373 4.67 -6.21 15.22
CA THR A 373 3.50 -5.48 14.70
C THR A 373 3.54 -5.38 13.18
N LEU A 374 2.36 -5.31 12.53
CA LEU A 374 2.27 -5.29 11.06
C LEU A 374 2.67 -3.94 10.45
N GLU A 375 2.69 -2.89 11.27
CA GLU A 375 3.10 -1.51 10.90
C GLU A 375 4.60 -1.43 10.61
N ASN A 376 5.38 -2.42 11.06
CA ASN A 376 6.82 -2.52 10.79
C ASN A 376 7.15 -3.22 9.47
N LEU A 377 6.14 -3.61 8.69
CA LEU A 377 6.35 -4.17 7.35
C LEU A 377 6.92 -3.10 6.43
N ALA A 378 7.96 -3.46 5.68
CA ALA A 378 8.62 -2.57 4.73
C ALA A 378 9.17 -3.36 3.53
N LEU A 379 9.37 -2.67 2.41
CA LEU A 379 10.08 -3.23 1.24
C LEU A 379 11.57 -2.96 1.42
N LEU A 380 12.32 -4.01 1.76
CA LEU A 380 13.74 -3.92 2.08
C LEU A 380 14.60 -4.30 0.87
N PRO A 381 15.70 -3.58 0.56
CA PRO A 381 16.63 -3.97 -0.49
C PRO A 381 17.17 -5.39 -0.29
N ALA A 382 17.25 -6.15 -1.38
CA ALA A 382 17.72 -7.54 -1.41
C ALA A 382 18.66 -7.77 -2.61
N PRO A 383 19.78 -7.02 -2.73
CA PRO A 383 20.69 -7.07 -3.88
C PRO A 383 21.28 -8.47 -4.15
N GLU A 384 21.36 -9.31 -3.13
CA GLU A 384 21.80 -10.71 -3.23
C GLU A 384 21.00 -11.53 -4.23
N LEU A 385 19.74 -11.17 -4.53
CA LEU A 385 18.91 -11.87 -5.52
C LEU A 385 19.42 -11.73 -6.96
N LEU A 386 20.30 -10.76 -7.23
CA LEU A 386 20.97 -10.59 -8.53
C LEU A 386 22.35 -11.26 -8.60
N ALA A 387 22.81 -11.90 -7.53
CA ALA A 387 24.09 -12.62 -7.54
C ALA A 387 24.11 -13.72 -8.62
N PRO A 388 25.30 -14.11 -9.15
CA PRO A 388 25.39 -15.23 -10.08
C PRO A 388 24.73 -16.49 -9.50
N LEU A 389 23.91 -17.16 -10.32
CA LEU A 389 23.13 -18.34 -9.90
C LEU A 389 24.07 -19.53 -9.64
N ALA A 390 23.83 -20.23 -8.54
CA ALA A 390 24.49 -21.48 -8.21
C ALA A 390 23.93 -22.66 -9.03
N ASP A 391 24.53 -23.85 -8.85
CA ASP A 391 24.09 -25.07 -9.52
C ASP A 391 22.64 -25.42 -9.13
N ASN A 392 21.80 -25.73 -10.12
CA ASN A 392 20.36 -25.98 -10.00
C ASN A 392 19.49 -24.79 -9.58
N GLU A 393 20.03 -23.57 -9.49
CA GLU A 393 19.23 -22.39 -9.17
C GLU A 393 18.59 -21.76 -10.42
N VAL A 394 17.39 -21.24 -10.24
CA VAL A 394 16.62 -20.53 -11.27
C VAL A 394 16.19 -19.19 -10.70
N ARG A 395 16.39 -18.12 -11.49
CA ARG A 395 15.84 -16.80 -11.19
C ARG A 395 14.49 -16.66 -11.86
N VAL A 396 13.51 -16.22 -11.08
CA VAL A 396 12.12 -16.06 -11.51
C VAL A 396 11.72 -14.61 -11.26
N GLU A 397 11.18 -13.95 -12.29
CA GLU A 397 10.41 -12.72 -12.11
C GLU A 397 9.03 -13.09 -11.56
N ILE A 398 8.76 -12.70 -10.33
CA ILE A 398 7.54 -13.08 -9.63
C ILE A 398 6.37 -12.28 -10.19
N ARG A 399 5.29 -12.97 -10.54
CA ARG A 399 4.04 -12.38 -11.01
C ARG A 399 2.97 -12.41 -9.93
N ALA A 400 2.99 -13.43 -9.09
CA ALA A 400 2.09 -13.59 -7.96
C ALA A 400 2.74 -14.48 -6.88
N ALA A 401 2.45 -14.21 -5.61
CA ALA A 401 2.96 -14.96 -4.47
C ALA A 401 1.82 -15.34 -3.53
N GLY A 402 1.72 -16.60 -3.14
CA GLY A 402 0.65 -17.10 -2.27
C GLY A 402 0.90 -16.73 -0.82
N MET A 403 -0.11 -16.16 -0.16
CA MET A 403 -0.03 -15.78 1.24
C MET A 403 -0.42 -16.91 2.19
N ASN A 404 0.42 -17.13 3.20
CA ASN A 404 0.25 -18.19 4.18
C ASN A 404 0.11 -17.63 5.60
N PHE A 405 -0.62 -18.35 6.47
CA PHE A 405 -0.78 -17.96 7.88
C PHE A 405 0.57 -17.83 8.61
N ARG A 406 1.55 -18.65 8.18
CA ARG A 406 2.96 -18.56 8.59
C ARG A 406 3.53 -17.14 8.42
N ASP A 407 3.23 -16.46 7.31
CA ASP A 407 3.82 -15.14 7.02
C ASP A 407 3.30 -14.07 7.99
N ALA A 408 2.00 -14.12 8.34
CA ALA A 408 1.44 -13.23 9.35
C ALA A 408 2.03 -13.48 10.75
N LEU A 409 2.24 -14.75 11.13
CA LEU A 409 2.90 -15.10 12.39
C LEU A 409 4.38 -14.68 12.40
N ASN A 410 5.07 -14.76 11.25
CA ASN A 410 6.45 -14.28 11.09
C ASN A 410 6.51 -12.76 11.34
N ALA A 411 5.64 -11.99 10.68
CA ALA A 411 5.58 -10.54 10.83
C ALA A 411 5.27 -10.09 12.27
N LEU A 412 4.37 -10.82 12.95
CA LEU A 412 4.00 -10.57 14.36
C LEU A 412 5.04 -11.10 15.38
N GLY A 413 6.13 -11.73 14.93
CA GLY A 413 7.15 -12.28 15.83
C GLY A 413 6.67 -13.46 16.68
N LEU A 414 5.62 -14.16 16.25
CA LEU A 414 5.01 -15.28 16.97
C LEU A 414 5.62 -16.64 16.60
N LEU A 415 6.45 -16.70 15.55
CA LEU A 415 7.20 -17.91 15.20
C LEU A 415 8.52 -18.00 15.98
N PRO A 416 8.86 -19.17 16.54
CA PRO A 416 10.13 -19.36 17.26
C PRO A 416 11.33 -19.31 16.31
N GLY A 417 12.48 -18.85 16.81
CA GLY A 417 13.75 -18.85 16.10
C GLY A 417 13.85 -17.86 14.92
N GLU A 418 14.61 -18.25 13.89
CA GLU A 418 14.74 -17.51 12.63
C GLU A 418 13.92 -18.21 11.55
N PRO A 419 12.65 -17.82 11.36
CA PRO A 419 11.75 -18.51 10.42
C PRO A 419 12.16 -18.33 8.95
N GLY A 420 13.13 -17.47 8.63
CA GLY A 420 13.52 -17.13 7.26
C GLY A 420 12.60 -16.08 6.61
N PRO A 421 12.79 -15.78 5.32
CA PRO A 421 12.03 -14.75 4.63
C PRO A 421 10.54 -15.14 4.44
N MET A 422 9.72 -14.13 4.15
CA MET A 422 8.29 -14.27 3.89
C MET A 422 8.01 -14.59 2.42
N GLY A 423 6.90 -15.30 2.18
CA GLY A 423 6.48 -15.71 0.84
C GLY A 423 7.15 -17.01 0.42
N ILE A 424 6.53 -18.13 0.79
CA ILE A 424 7.06 -19.48 0.57
C ILE A 424 6.53 -20.15 -0.70
N GLU A 425 5.65 -19.50 -1.45
CA GLU A 425 5.14 -20.01 -2.71
C GLU A 425 4.79 -18.88 -3.67
N GLY A 426 4.92 -19.15 -4.96
CA GLY A 426 4.58 -18.17 -5.98
C GLY A 426 4.59 -18.74 -7.38
N ALA A 427 4.27 -17.87 -8.32
CA ALA A 427 4.30 -18.12 -9.74
C ALA A 427 4.90 -16.93 -10.49
N GLY A 428 5.58 -17.21 -11.59
CA GLY A 428 6.33 -16.20 -12.33
C GLY A 428 6.94 -16.73 -13.62
N VAL A 429 7.84 -15.94 -14.19
CA VAL A 429 8.53 -16.24 -15.45
C VAL A 429 10.02 -16.40 -15.20
N VAL A 430 10.63 -17.45 -15.73
CA VAL A 430 12.07 -17.68 -15.61
C VAL A 430 12.84 -16.59 -16.38
N THR A 431 13.76 -15.90 -15.71
CA THR A 431 14.61 -14.86 -16.32
C THR A 431 16.07 -15.27 -16.46
N ALA A 432 16.54 -16.21 -15.64
CA ALA A 432 17.88 -16.79 -15.78
C ALA A 432 17.94 -18.20 -15.17
N THR A 433 18.85 -19.02 -15.67
CA THR A 433 19.11 -20.38 -15.19
C THR A 433 20.58 -20.53 -14.81
N GLY A 434 20.84 -21.10 -13.64
CA GLY A 434 22.18 -21.49 -13.21
C GLY A 434 22.70 -22.73 -13.93
N PRO A 435 23.96 -23.11 -13.67
CA PRO A 435 24.52 -24.38 -14.14
C PRO A 435 23.68 -25.58 -13.69
N GLY A 436 23.73 -26.69 -14.43
CA GLY A 436 23.06 -27.94 -14.06
C GLY A 436 21.53 -27.98 -14.23
N VAL A 437 20.88 -26.82 -14.42
CA VAL A 437 19.43 -26.74 -14.62
C VAL A 437 19.04 -27.41 -15.94
N THR A 438 18.14 -28.39 -15.85
CA THR A 438 17.50 -29.05 -16.99
C THR A 438 15.97 -28.98 -16.87
N GLY A 439 15.29 -28.96 -18.01
CA GLY A 439 13.81 -28.97 -18.08
C GLY A 439 13.10 -27.63 -17.80
N LEU A 440 13.84 -26.55 -17.52
CA LEU A 440 13.33 -25.17 -17.54
C LEU A 440 14.25 -24.29 -18.40
N ALA A 441 13.65 -23.32 -19.10
CA ALA A 441 14.35 -22.33 -19.90
C ALA A 441 13.87 -20.91 -19.58
N VAL A 442 14.65 -19.89 -19.95
CA VAL A 442 14.22 -18.48 -19.88
C VAL A 442 12.93 -18.29 -20.68
N GLY A 443 11.95 -17.62 -20.08
CA GLY A 443 10.61 -17.43 -20.63
C GLY A 443 9.58 -18.48 -20.17
N ASP A 444 9.99 -19.60 -19.57
CA ASP A 444 9.04 -20.60 -19.05
C ASP A 444 8.21 -19.99 -17.90
N ARG A 445 6.88 -20.20 -17.94
CA ARG A 445 5.97 -19.88 -16.83
C ARG A 445 6.05 -20.99 -15.80
N VAL A 446 6.32 -20.64 -14.55
CA VAL A 446 6.57 -21.61 -13.47
C VAL A 446 5.79 -21.25 -12.22
N CYS A 447 5.49 -22.27 -11.41
CA CYS A 447 5.00 -22.12 -10.04
C CYS A 447 5.69 -23.13 -9.11
N GLY A 448 5.74 -22.83 -7.83
CA GLY A 448 6.37 -23.73 -6.87
C GLY A 448 6.64 -23.11 -5.50
N VAL A 449 7.58 -23.72 -4.79
CA VAL A 449 8.00 -23.35 -3.44
C VAL A 449 9.25 -22.47 -3.51
N PHE A 450 9.27 -21.39 -2.75
CA PHE A 450 10.38 -20.44 -2.65
C PHE A 450 10.83 -20.30 -1.19
N ALA A 451 12.06 -19.83 -0.98
CA ALA A 451 12.50 -19.44 0.36
C ALA A 451 11.89 -18.08 0.77
N GLY A 452 11.80 -17.15 -0.19
CA GLY A 452 11.17 -15.84 -0.05
C GLY A 452 10.86 -15.27 -1.43
N CYS A 453 9.61 -14.87 -1.67
CA CYS A 453 9.17 -14.38 -2.98
C CYS A 453 8.20 -13.20 -2.93
N TYR A 454 8.06 -12.54 -1.78
CA TYR A 454 7.36 -11.26 -1.69
C TYR A 454 8.21 -10.10 -2.23
N GLY A 455 8.50 -10.14 -3.52
CA GLY A 455 9.23 -9.11 -4.25
C GLY A 455 9.11 -9.32 -5.76
N PRO A 456 9.74 -8.47 -6.58
CA PRO A 456 9.67 -8.58 -8.03
C PRO A 456 10.49 -9.76 -8.58
N VAL A 457 11.45 -10.26 -7.81
CA VAL A 457 12.37 -11.33 -8.22
C VAL A 457 12.53 -12.31 -7.05
N ALA A 458 12.64 -13.60 -7.37
CA ALA A 458 13.08 -14.61 -6.42
C ALA A 458 14.06 -15.59 -7.08
N VAL A 459 14.85 -16.26 -6.26
CA VAL A 459 15.71 -17.38 -6.68
C VAL A 459 15.23 -18.64 -5.96
N ALA A 460 15.16 -19.76 -6.67
CA ALA A 460 14.80 -21.05 -6.10
C ALA A 460 15.58 -22.20 -6.75
N ASP A 461 15.70 -23.30 -6.02
CA ASP A 461 16.15 -24.58 -6.58
C ASP A 461 15.12 -25.06 -7.62
N ARG A 462 15.60 -25.42 -8.81
CA ARG A 462 14.82 -25.96 -9.93
C ARG A 462 13.81 -27.02 -9.47
N ARG A 463 14.17 -27.91 -8.56
CA ARG A 463 13.34 -29.04 -8.12
C ARG A 463 12.11 -28.60 -7.34
N LEU A 464 12.16 -27.43 -6.72
CA LEU A 464 11.02 -26.84 -6.00
C LEU A 464 10.02 -26.15 -6.93
N LEU A 465 10.33 -26.08 -8.23
CA LEU A 465 9.50 -25.46 -9.26
C LEU A 465 8.94 -26.52 -10.23
N ALA A 466 7.83 -26.17 -10.86
CA ALA A 466 7.28 -26.88 -12.01
C ALA A 466 6.77 -25.89 -13.05
N ARG A 467 6.61 -26.36 -14.29
CA ARG A 467 5.95 -25.57 -15.33
C ARG A 467 4.50 -25.37 -14.96
N MET A 468 4.03 -24.16 -15.16
CA MET A 468 2.66 -23.79 -14.88
C MET A 468 1.74 -24.39 -15.96
N PRO A 469 0.59 -24.97 -15.60
CA PRO A 469 -0.38 -25.45 -16.57
C PRO A 469 -0.89 -24.35 -17.50
N ASP A 470 -1.23 -24.73 -18.73
CA ASP A 470 -1.81 -23.80 -19.72
C ASP A 470 -3.19 -23.30 -19.28
N GLY A 471 -3.50 -22.06 -19.64
CA GLY A 471 -4.79 -21.42 -19.29
C GLY A 471 -4.90 -20.91 -17.85
N TRP A 472 -3.93 -21.19 -16.97
CA TRP A 472 -3.93 -20.62 -15.62
C TRP A 472 -3.45 -19.17 -15.59
N THR A 473 -4.05 -18.39 -14.69
CA THR A 473 -3.47 -17.11 -14.27
C THR A 473 -2.32 -17.33 -13.28
N PHE A 474 -1.43 -16.35 -13.13
CA PHE A 474 -0.35 -16.46 -12.16
C PHE A 474 -0.87 -16.51 -10.72
N GLU A 475 -1.99 -15.83 -10.43
CA GLU A 475 -2.63 -15.84 -9.11
C GLU A 475 -3.17 -17.22 -8.76
N GLN A 476 -3.84 -17.88 -9.70
CA GLN A 476 -4.30 -19.26 -9.53
C GLN A 476 -3.12 -20.18 -9.25
N ALA A 477 -2.05 -20.07 -10.04
CA ALA A 477 -0.86 -20.89 -9.90
C ALA A 477 -0.09 -20.62 -8.61
N ALA A 478 -0.03 -19.38 -8.14
CA ALA A 478 0.62 -19.01 -6.88
C ALA A 478 -0.15 -19.53 -5.66
N GLY A 479 -1.46 -19.80 -5.80
CA GLY A 479 -2.30 -20.29 -4.71
C GLY A 479 -2.29 -21.81 -4.49
N VAL A 480 -1.55 -22.57 -5.30
CA VAL A 480 -1.60 -24.04 -5.34
C VAL A 480 -0.44 -24.74 -4.58
N PRO A 481 0.84 -24.38 -4.78
CA PRO A 481 1.96 -25.23 -4.39
C PRO A 481 1.94 -25.67 -2.93
N VAL A 482 2.00 -24.76 -1.96
CA VAL A 482 2.15 -25.13 -0.55
C VAL A 482 0.91 -25.82 -0.03
N VAL A 483 -0.29 -25.36 -0.39
CA VAL A 483 -1.53 -25.92 0.17
C VAL A 483 -1.79 -27.35 -0.31
N PHE A 484 -1.58 -27.62 -1.60
CA PHE A 484 -1.74 -28.97 -2.15
C PHE A 484 -0.59 -29.89 -1.78
N LEU A 485 0.66 -29.41 -1.76
CA LEU A 485 1.79 -30.23 -1.31
C LEU A 485 1.67 -30.60 0.18
N THR A 486 1.20 -29.68 1.02
CA THR A 486 0.96 -29.96 2.45
C THR A 486 -0.14 -30.99 2.63
N ALA A 487 -1.26 -30.86 1.92
CA ALA A 487 -2.34 -31.82 1.95
C ALA A 487 -1.91 -33.20 1.41
N TYR A 488 -1.19 -33.21 0.29
CA TYR A 488 -0.67 -34.44 -0.32
C TYR A 488 0.29 -35.16 0.61
N ARG A 489 1.26 -34.44 1.18
CA ARG A 489 2.18 -35.01 2.18
C ARG A 489 1.42 -35.55 3.39
N GLY A 490 0.51 -34.77 3.96
CA GLY A 490 -0.26 -35.17 5.14
C GLY A 490 -1.10 -36.44 4.90
N LEU A 491 -1.86 -36.48 3.81
CA LEU A 491 -2.80 -37.56 3.54
C LEU A 491 -2.15 -38.77 2.86
N VAL A 492 -1.24 -38.56 1.90
CA VAL A 492 -0.63 -39.64 1.11
C VAL A 492 0.65 -40.14 1.76
N ASP A 493 1.67 -39.29 1.90
CA ASP A 493 2.98 -39.72 2.38
C ASP A 493 2.95 -40.11 3.86
N LEU A 494 2.23 -39.34 4.67
CA LEU A 494 2.29 -39.48 6.12
C LEU A 494 1.20 -40.37 6.71
N ALA A 495 -0.05 -40.20 6.26
CA ALA A 495 -1.18 -41.01 6.73
C ALA A 495 -1.38 -42.29 5.90
N GLY A 496 -0.95 -42.33 4.63
CA GLY A 496 -1.25 -43.45 3.74
C GLY A 496 -2.76 -43.66 3.57
N LEU A 497 -3.52 -42.57 3.43
CA LEU A 497 -4.97 -42.59 3.32
C LEU A 497 -5.41 -43.46 2.13
N SER A 498 -6.31 -44.40 2.39
CA SER A 498 -6.78 -45.38 1.42
C SER A 498 -8.28 -45.26 1.16
N ALA A 499 -8.73 -45.77 0.02
CA ALA A 499 -10.14 -45.79 -0.33
C ALA A 499 -10.98 -46.54 0.73
N GLY A 500 -12.11 -45.95 1.12
CA GLY A 500 -12.99 -46.48 2.16
C GLY A 500 -12.62 -46.10 3.60
N GLU A 501 -11.50 -45.42 3.82
CA GLU A 501 -11.18 -44.82 5.12
C GLU A 501 -11.93 -43.49 5.33
N THR A 502 -12.09 -43.09 6.60
CA THR A 502 -12.70 -41.82 6.99
C THR A 502 -11.63 -40.84 7.48
N VAL A 503 -11.66 -39.59 7.02
CA VAL A 503 -10.73 -38.53 7.42
C VAL A 503 -11.45 -37.30 7.98
N LEU A 504 -10.93 -36.74 9.07
CA LEU A 504 -11.31 -35.44 9.59
C LEU A 504 -10.31 -34.37 9.12
N VAL A 505 -10.82 -33.31 8.47
CA VAL A 505 -10.04 -32.15 8.01
C VAL A 505 -10.48 -30.91 8.77
N HIS A 506 -9.60 -30.36 9.61
CA HIS A 506 -9.88 -29.09 10.27
C HIS A 506 -9.65 -27.89 9.35
N ALA A 507 -10.37 -26.80 9.64
CA ALA A 507 -10.36 -25.57 8.85
C ALA A 507 -10.63 -25.82 7.35
N ALA A 508 -11.67 -26.62 7.04
CA ALA A 508 -12.02 -27.10 5.71
C ALA A 508 -12.30 -25.99 4.68
N ALA A 509 -12.63 -24.77 5.12
CA ALA A 509 -12.83 -23.60 4.25
C ALA A 509 -11.55 -22.77 4.01
N GLY A 510 -10.42 -23.15 4.63
CA GLY A 510 -9.11 -22.54 4.40
C GLY A 510 -8.33 -23.25 3.29
N GLY A 511 -7.21 -22.67 2.86
CA GLY A 511 -6.43 -23.18 1.72
C GLY A 511 -6.06 -24.67 1.79
N VAL A 512 -5.37 -25.10 2.85
CA VAL A 512 -4.98 -26.52 3.01
C VAL A 512 -6.20 -27.42 3.20
N GLY A 513 -7.21 -26.94 3.95
CA GLY A 513 -8.44 -27.69 4.19
C GLY A 513 -9.19 -28.01 2.89
N MET A 514 -9.38 -27.01 2.02
CA MET A 514 -10.04 -27.21 0.73
C MET A 514 -9.23 -28.15 -0.19
N ALA A 515 -7.90 -28.04 -0.19
CA ALA A 515 -7.03 -28.95 -0.94
C ALA A 515 -7.12 -30.40 -0.41
N ALA A 516 -7.14 -30.57 0.91
CA ALA A 516 -7.26 -31.87 1.57
C ALA A 516 -8.61 -32.53 1.30
N VAL A 517 -9.72 -31.78 1.31
CA VAL A 517 -11.05 -32.31 0.96
C VAL A 517 -11.07 -32.84 -0.47
N GLN A 518 -10.50 -32.12 -1.43
CA GLN A 518 -10.43 -32.57 -2.84
C GLN A 518 -9.57 -33.84 -2.99
N LEU A 519 -8.38 -33.85 -2.38
CA LEU A 519 -7.47 -35.01 -2.44
C LEU A 519 -8.07 -36.24 -1.74
N ALA A 520 -8.67 -36.08 -0.57
CA ALA A 520 -9.31 -37.18 0.16
C ALA A 520 -10.46 -37.81 -0.64
N ARG A 521 -11.29 -36.98 -1.29
CA ARG A 521 -12.35 -37.46 -2.20
C ARG A 521 -11.78 -38.23 -3.39
N HIS A 522 -10.72 -37.73 -4.00
CA HIS A 522 -10.04 -38.42 -5.10
C HIS A 522 -9.48 -39.78 -4.66
N LEU A 523 -8.94 -39.86 -3.44
CA LEU A 523 -8.44 -41.11 -2.85
C LEU A 523 -9.57 -42.08 -2.42
N GLY A 524 -10.84 -41.68 -2.55
CA GLY A 524 -12.00 -42.49 -2.20
C GLY A 524 -12.28 -42.56 -0.70
N ALA A 525 -11.83 -41.58 0.07
CA ALA A 525 -12.10 -41.48 1.51
C ALA A 525 -13.41 -40.71 1.78
N GLU A 526 -14.07 -41.06 2.89
CA GLU A 526 -15.18 -40.29 3.46
C GLU A 526 -14.62 -39.12 4.26
N VAL A 527 -15.13 -37.91 4.06
CA VAL A 527 -14.53 -36.68 4.60
C VAL A 527 -15.48 -36.00 5.57
N TYR A 528 -14.98 -35.76 6.79
CA TYR A 528 -15.59 -34.86 7.77
C TYR A 528 -14.76 -33.59 7.86
N GLY A 529 -15.41 -32.44 8.03
CA GLY A 529 -14.73 -31.14 8.03
C GLY A 529 -15.20 -30.21 9.14
N THR A 530 -14.30 -29.37 9.65
CA THR A 530 -14.71 -28.25 10.51
C THR A 530 -14.45 -26.90 9.86
N ALA A 531 -15.39 -25.97 9.99
CA ALA A 531 -15.25 -24.59 9.51
C ALA A 531 -16.11 -23.63 10.35
N GLY A 532 -15.82 -22.33 10.26
CA GLY A 532 -16.73 -21.31 10.79
C GLY A 532 -18.09 -21.37 10.07
N THR A 533 -19.18 -21.22 10.82
CA THR A 533 -20.56 -21.42 10.31
C THR A 533 -20.88 -20.59 9.07
N GLY A 534 -20.41 -19.34 9.01
CA GLY A 534 -20.58 -18.47 7.83
C GLY A 534 -19.80 -18.89 6.58
N LYS A 535 -19.08 -20.02 6.59
CA LYS A 535 -18.24 -20.51 5.48
C LYS A 535 -18.56 -21.94 5.05
N TRP A 536 -19.61 -22.55 5.59
CA TRP A 536 -19.91 -23.96 5.34
C TRP A 536 -20.13 -24.26 3.85
N GLU A 537 -20.83 -23.39 3.13
CA GLU A 537 -21.10 -23.54 1.69
C GLU A 537 -19.81 -23.66 0.86
N ALA A 538 -18.74 -22.96 1.26
CA ALA A 538 -17.47 -22.97 0.54
C ALA A 538 -16.66 -24.27 0.68
N THR A 539 -16.98 -25.13 1.66
CA THR A 539 -16.25 -26.39 1.89
C THR A 539 -16.61 -27.48 0.88
N GLY A 540 -17.80 -27.38 0.26
CA GLY A 540 -18.35 -28.42 -0.60
C GLY A 540 -18.73 -29.71 0.12
N LEU A 541 -18.80 -29.71 1.46
CA LEU A 541 -19.30 -30.81 2.29
C LEU A 541 -20.78 -30.58 2.66
N ASP A 542 -21.54 -31.65 2.83
CA ASP A 542 -22.91 -31.59 3.33
C ASP A 542 -22.96 -31.37 4.85
N THR A 543 -24.13 -30.97 5.36
CA THR A 543 -24.31 -30.57 6.75
C THR A 543 -24.00 -31.68 7.76
N ASP A 544 -24.19 -32.94 7.39
CA ASP A 544 -23.96 -34.08 8.29
C ASP A 544 -22.46 -34.40 8.43
N HIS A 545 -21.63 -33.90 7.51
CA HIS A 545 -20.17 -34.00 7.50
C HIS A 545 -19.47 -32.72 7.95
N LEU A 546 -20.23 -31.73 8.45
CA LEU A 546 -19.72 -30.43 8.86
C LEU A 546 -20.01 -30.09 10.31
N ALA A 547 -19.04 -29.46 10.96
CA ALA A 547 -19.21 -28.91 12.29
C ALA A 547 -18.42 -27.59 12.47
N SER A 548 -18.71 -26.87 13.56
CA SER A 548 -18.00 -25.65 13.93
C SER A 548 -16.53 -25.94 14.24
N SER A 549 -15.61 -25.14 13.69
CA SER A 549 -14.19 -25.20 14.04
C SER A 549 -13.84 -24.38 15.30
N ARG A 550 -14.83 -23.73 15.94
CA ARG A 550 -14.62 -22.84 17.09
C ARG A 550 -15.00 -23.49 18.43
N THR A 551 -15.66 -24.63 18.41
CA THR A 551 -16.14 -25.35 19.60
C THR A 551 -15.76 -26.82 19.49
N ALA A 552 -15.72 -27.53 20.61
CA ALA A 552 -15.45 -28.97 20.64
C ALA A 552 -16.68 -29.84 20.25
N ASP A 553 -17.81 -29.23 19.89
CA ASP A 553 -19.06 -29.94 19.60
C ASP A 553 -18.95 -30.91 18.42
N PHE A 554 -17.96 -30.71 17.54
CA PHE A 554 -17.66 -31.61 16.43
C PHE A 554 -17.33 -33.03 16.91
N GLU A 555 -16.78 -33.19 18.13
CA GLU A 555 -16.50 -34.50 18.73
C GLU A 555 -17.79 -35.32 18.85
N SER A 556 -18.80 -34.74 19.49
CA SER A 556 -20.09 -35.42 19.70
C SER A 556 -20.85 -35.60 18.39
N ALA A 557 -20.81 -34.60 17.51
CA ALA A 557 -21.49 -34.64 16.21
C ALA A 557 -20.95 -35.76 15.32
N PHE A 558 -19.63 -35.88 15.18
CA PHE A 558 -19.01 -36.87 14.31
C PHE A 558 -19.02 -38.28 14.91
N LEU A 559 -18.97 -38.42 16.25
CA LEU A 559 -19.25 -39.73 16.87
C LEU A 559 -20.69 -40.17 16.61
N ALA A 560 -21.67 -39.26 16.69
CA ALA A 560 -23.05 -39.61 16.35
C ALA A 560 -23.21 -39.99 14.88
N ALA A 561 -22.64 -39.21 13.96
CA ALA A 561 -22.71 -39.46 12.52
C ALA A 561 -22.05 -40.80 12.11
N THR A 562 -20.96 -41.17 12.77
CA THR A 562 -20.23 -42.42 12.50
C THR A 562 -20.72 -43.61 13.32
N GLY A 563 -21.78 -43.46 14.13
CA GLY A 563 -22.28 -44.53 15.01
C GLY A 563 -21.29 -44.95 16.10
N GLY A 564 -20.45 -44.02 16.58
CA GLY A 564 -19.41 -44.22 17.58
C GLY A 564 -18.10 -44.77 17.03
N ARG A 565 -18.01 -44.99 15.71
CA ARG A 565 -16.82 -45.53 15.05
C ARG A 565 -15.66 -44.54 15.03
N GLY A 566 -15.94 -43.24 15.01
CA GLY A 566 -14.94 -42.19 14.83
C GLY A 566 -14.34 -42.19 13.42
N VAL A 567 -13.18 -41.55 13.27
CA VAL A 567 -12.44 -41.44 11.99
C VAL A 567 -11.18 -42.31 12.02
N ASP A 568 -10.52 -42.47 10.87
CA ASP A 568 -9.29 -43.27 10.74
C ASP A 568 -8.04 -42.39 10.61
N VAL A 569 -8.21 -41.16 10.11
CA VAL A 569 -7.18 -40.12 9.95
C VAL A 569 -7.71 -38.76 10.43
N VAL A 570 -6.88 -38.00 11.14
CA VAL A 570 -7.12 -36.58 11.45
C VAL A 570 -6.00 -35.76 10.83
N LEU A 571 -6.35 -34.76 10.01
CA LEU A 571 -5.45 -33.71 9.57
C LEU A 571 -5.77 -32.44 10.38
N ASN A 572 -4.94 -32.15 11.39
CA ASN A 572 -5.20 -31.12 12.37
C ASN A 572 -4.49 -29.79 12.06
N SER A 573 -5.19 -28.70 12.37
CA SER A 573 -4.65 -27.34 12.39
C SER A 573 -5.19 -26.49 13.55
N LEU A 574 -5.95 -27.10 14.48
CA LEU A 574 -6.52 -26.44 15.65
C LEU A 574 -5.59 -26.58 16.85
N THR A 575 -5.83 -25.78 17.89
CA THR A 575 -4.97 -25.70 19.09
C THR A 575 -5.77 -25.92 20.37
N GLY A 576 -5.08 -26.20 21.48
CA GLY A 576 -5.68 -26.31 22.81
C GLY A 576 -6.56 -27.55 22.95
N GLU A 577 -7.67 -27.42 23.68
CA GLU A 577 -8.62 -28.52 23.95
C GLU A 577 -9.22 -29.15 22.69
N LEU A 578 -9.21 -28.42 21.57
CA LEU A 578 -9.69 -28.92 20.28
C LEU A 578 -8.78 -30.04 19.73
N ILE A 579 -7.49 -30.04 20.06
CA ILE A 579 -6.57 -31.16 19.73
C ILE A 579 -7.04 -32.41 20.47
N ASP A 580 -7.33 -32.29 21.76
CA ASP A 580 -7.72 -33.42 22.59
C ASP A 580 -9.09 -33.98 22.18
N ALA A 581 -10.04 -33.11 21.80
CA ALA A 581 -11.31 -33.51 21.20
C ALA A 581 -11.12 -34.28 19.88
N SER A 582 -10.13 -33.88 19.09
CA SER A 582 -9.79 -34.53 17.82
C SER A 582 -9.11 -35.89 18.02
N LEU A 583 -8.28 -36.04 19.06
CA LEU A 583 -7.70 -37.33 19.45
C LEU A 583 -8.78 -38.32 19.92
N ARG A 584 -9.81 -37.84 20.62
CA ARG A 584 -10.96 -38.67 21.04
C ARG A 584 -11.83 -39.16 19.88
N LEU A 585 -11.69 -38.58 18.68
CA LEU A 585 -12.31 -39.08 17.46
C LEU A 585 -11.59 -40.26 16.81
N LEU A 586 -10.51 -40.77 17.42
CA LEU A 586 -9.78 -41.97 17.01
C LEU A 586 -9.96 -43.14 18.02
N PRO A 587 -11.18 -43.54 18.41
CA PRO A 587 -11.40 -44.52 19.48
C PRO A 587 -10.93 -45.94 19.11
N ARG A 588 -10.62 -46.20 17.84
CA ARG A 588 -10.13 -47.48 17.32
C ARG A 588 -8.63 -47.43 16.94
N GLY A 589 -7.92 -46.41 17.43
CA GLY A 589 -6.62 -46.03 16.91
C GLY A 589 -6.73 -45.28 15.59
N GLY A 590 -5.59 -44.94 14.98
CA GLY A 590 -5.55 -44.21 13.72
C GLY A 590 -4.30 -43.37 13.54
N ARG A 591 -4.38 -42.38 12.64
CA ARG A 591 -3.26 -41.49 12.33
C ARG A 591 -3.67 -40.05 12.60
N PHE A 592 -2.93 -39.39 13.48
CA PHE A 592 -3.11 -37.98 13.79
C PHE A 592 -1.95 -37.20 13.18
N ILE A 593 -2.24 -36.41 12.16
CA ILE A 593 -1.26 -35.63 11.41
C ILE A 593 -1.40 -34.16 11.81
N GLU A 594 -0.41 -33.65 12.54
CA GLU A 594 -0.39 -32.29 13.06
C GLU A 594 0.33 -31.33 12.11
N MET A 595 -0.34 -30.23 11.77
CA MET A 595 0.27 -29.15 10.99
C MET A 595 0.67 -27.93 11.85
N GLY A 596 0.07 -27.79 13.04
CA GLY A 596 0.36 -26.71 13.98
C GLY A 596 1.77 -26.80 14.59
N LYS A 597 2.29 -25.66 15.06
CA LYS A 597 3.66 -25.56 15.63
C LYS A 597 3.73 -25.04 17.06
N THR A 598 2.63 -24.53 17.60
CA THR A 598 2.61 -23.82 18.89
C THR A 598 2.10 -24.67 20.06
N ASP A 599 1.42 -25.79 19.79
CA ASP A 599 0.79 -26.65 20.82
C ASP A 599 1.00 -28.14 20.50
N LEU A 600 2.25 -28.52 20.19
CA LEU A 600 2.59 -29.90 19.84
C LEU A 600 2.41 -30.84 21.04
N ARG A 601 1.98 -32.07 20.75
CA ARG A 601 1.90 -33.15 21.75
C ARG A 601 3.09 -34.07 21.61
N ASP A 602 3.51 -34.67 22.72
CA ASP A 602 4.57 -35.67 22.70
C ASP A 602 4.02 -37.00 22.11
N PRO A 603 4.65 -37.57 21.06
CA PRO A 603 4.14 -38.78 20.41
C PRO A 603 4.03 -39.99 21.34
N GLU A 604 4.95 -40.15 22.30
CA GLU A 604 4.95 -41.27 23.25
C GLU A 604 3.81 -41.12 24.26
N GLN A 605 3.57 -39.90 24.73
CA GLN A 605 2.44 -39.60 25.62
C GLN A 605 1.10 -39.80 24.93
N VAL A 606 0.96 -39.40 23.66
CA VAL A 606 -0.27 -39.64 22.89
C VAL A 606 -0.50 -41.14 22.71
N ALA A 607 0.52 -41.91 22.33
CA ALA A 607 0.41 -43.37 22.18
C ALA A 607 0.05 -44.08 23.49
N ALA A 608 0.50 -43.55 24.64
CA ALA A 608 0.16 -44.08 25.96
C ALA A 608 -1.28 -43.74 26.39
N ALA A 609 -1.79 -42.56 26.02
CA ALA A 609 -3.13 -42.09 26.39
C ALA A 609 -4.23 -42.57 25.43
N TYR A 610 -3.90 -42.76 24.14
CA TYR A 610 -4.83 -43.13 23.07
C TYR A 610 -4.33 -44.38 22.35
N GLU A 611 -4.89 -45.53 22.73
CA GLU A 611 -4.46 -46.83 22.22
C GLU A 611 -4.55 -46.90 20.68
N GLY A 612 -3.45 -47.27 20.03
CA GLY A 612 -3.39 -47.44 18.58
C GLY A 612 -3.31 -46.14 17.77
N VAL A 613 -3.22 -44.97 18.40
CA VAL A 613 -3.06 -43.68 17.71
C VAL A 613 -1.59 -43.40 17.44
N ARG A 614 -1.27 -43.08 16.17
CA ARG A 614 0.04 -42.57 15.75
C ARG A 614 -0.03 -41.08 15.54
N TYR A 615 0.63 -40.32 16.41
CA TYR A 615 0.78 -38.87 16.29
C TYR A 615 2.05 -38.51 15.52
N ARG A 616 1.93 -37.62 14.55
CA ARG A 616 3.08 -37.06 13.82
C ARG A 616 2.83 -35.62 13.42
N ASP A 617 3.70 -34.72 13.85
CA ASP A 617 3.83 -33.40 13.25
C ASP A 617 4.78 -33.43 12.05
N PHE A 618 4.70 -32.44 11.17
CA PHE A 618 5.57 -32.37 10.00
C PHE A 618 5.80 -30.94 9.51
N GLU A 619 6.89 -30.73 8.77
CA GLU A 619 7.06 -29.61 7.86
C GLU A 619 7.12 -30.08 6.41
N LEU A 620 6.68 -29.23 5.48
CA LEU A 620 6.73 -29.54 4.06
C LEU A 620 8.18 -29.74 3.58
N MET A 621 9.10 -28.88 4.05
CA MET A 621 10.50 -28.91 3.64
C MET A 621 11.26 -30.15 4.11
N ASP A 622 10.76 -30.85 5.13
CA ASP A 622 11.32 -32.13 5.59
C ASP A 622 11.23 -33.24 4.54
N ALA A 623 10.46 -33.07 3.46
CA ALA A 623 10.44 -34.03 2.34
C ALA A 623 11.75 -34.02 1.53
N GLY A 624 12.46 -32.89 1.54
CA GLY A 624 13.56 -32.61 0.64
C GLY A 624 13.11 -32.24 -0.79
N PRO A 625 13.98 -31.57 -1.57
CA PRO A 625 13.61 -31.02 -2.89
C PRO A 625 13.14 -32.06 -3.90
N ASP A 626 13.77 -33.24 -3.94
CA ASP A 626 13.43 -34.28 -4.93
C ASP A 626 12.01 -34.84 -4.70
N ARG A 627 11.61 -35.04 -3.43
CA ARG A 627 10.25 -35.49 -3.12
C ARG A 627 9.23 -34.38 -3.36
N ILE A 628 9.56 -33.12 -3.04
CA ILE A 628 8.70 -31.97 -3.37
C ILE A 628 8.46 -31.90 -4.87
N HIS A 629 9.49 -32.09 -5.69
CA HIS A 629 9.35 -32.11 -7.15
C HIS A 629 8.38 -33.19 -7.63
N ALA A 630 8.52 -34.42 -7.11
CA ALA A 630 7.66 -35.53 -7.44
C ALA A 630 6.20 -35.27 -7.05
N MET A 631 5.97 -34.80 -5.80
CA MET A 631 4.63 -34.45 -5.33
C MET A 631 4.00 -33.32 -6.16
N LEU A 632 4.78 -32.28 -6.50
CA LEU A 632 4.28 -31.16 -7.29
C LEU A 632 3.87 -31.62 -8.70
N THR A 633 4.67 -32.49 -9.30
CA THR A 633 4.37 -33.09 -10.61
C THR A 633 3.10 -33.94 -10.57
N GLU A 634 2.93 -34.76 -9.53
CA GLU A 634 1.72 -35.58 -9.33
C GLU A 634 0.48 -34.70 -9.14
N VAL A 635 0.57 -33.68 -8.28
CA VAL A 635 -0.53 -32.73 -8.02
C VAL A 635 -0.93 -31.99 -9.30
N LEU A 636 0.03 -31.44 -10.06
CA LEU A 636 -0.27 -30.74 -11.32
C LEU A 636 -0.88 -31.68 -12.36
N GLY A 637 -0.43 -32.95 -12.42
CA GLY A 637 -1.05 -33.96 -13.27
C GLY A 637 -2.52 -34.22 -12.93
N LEU A 638 -2.92 -34.13 -11.66
CA LEU A 638 -4.33 -34.25 -11.24
C LEU A 638 -5.17 -33.03 -11.64
N PHE A 639 -4.57 -31.83 -11.68
CA PHE A 639 -5.24 -30.65 -12.23
C PHE A 639 -5.46 -30.76 -13.73
N GLU A 640 -4.47 -31.21 -14.50
CA GLU A 640 -4.59 -31.43 -15.94
C GLU A 640 -5.68 -32.46 -16.29
N GLN A 641 -5.89 -33.45 -15.43
CA GLN A 641 -6.95 -34.45 -15.55
C GLN A 641 -8.34 -33.93 -15.13
N GLY A 642 -8.44 -32.71 -14.58
CA GLY A 642 -9.68 -32.14 -14.06
C GLY A 642 -10.17 -32.78 -12.76
N VAL A 643 -9.31 -33.51 -12.06
CA VAL A 643 -9.62 -34.13 -10.75
C VAL A 643 -9.58 -33.07 -9.64
N LEU A 644 -8.62 -32.15 -9.72
CA LEU A 644 -8.48 -31.02 -8.80
C LEU A 644 -8.86 -29.72 -9.50
N THR A 645 -9.39 -28.78 -8.74
CA THR A 645 -9.76 -27.43 -9.21
C THR A 645 -9.05 -26.36 -8.38
N PRO A 646 -8.52 -25.29 -9.01
CA PRO A 646 -7.87 -24.21 -8.27
C PRO A 646 -8.78 -23.62 -7.21
N LEU A 647 -8.20 -23.22 -6.07
CA LEU A 647 -8.97 -22.64 -4.98
C LEU A 647 -9.43 -21.22 -5.34
N PRO A 648 -10.51 -20.70 -4.73
CA PRO A 648 -10.83 -19.28 -4.82
C PRO A 648 -9.65 -18.43 -4.34
N THR A 649 -9.17 -17.53 -5.21
CA THR A 649 -8.05 -16.64 -4.93
C THR A 649 -8.51 -15.19 -4.83
N ARG A 650 -8.05 -14.47 -3.80
CA ARG A 650 -8.19 -13.01 -3.72
C ARG A 650 -6.82 -12.35 -3.84
N GLY A 651 -6.60 -11.62 -4.94
CA GLY A 651 -5.38 -10.87 -5.21
C GLY A 651 -5.33 -9.54 -4.46
N TRP A 652 -4.13 -9.14 -4.04
CA TRP A 652 -3.80 -7.85 -3.44
C TRP A 652 -2.49 -7.34 -4.05
N ASP A 653 -2.38 -6.04 -4.24
CA ASP A 653 -1.07 -5.45 -4.53
C ASP A 653 -0.12 -5.69 -3.35
N LEU A 654 1.09 -6.13 -3.63
CA LEU A 654 2.10 -6.41 -2.59
C LEU A 654 2.36 -5.18 -1.72
N ARG A 655 2.27 -3.98 -2.28
CA ARG A 655 2.44 -2.73 -1.52
C ARG A 655 1.37 -2.53 -0.46
N ARG A 656 0.24 -3.24 -0.52
CA ARG A 656 -0.80 -3.28 0.52
C ARG A 656 -0.74 -4.53 1.39
N ALA A 657 0.41 -5.19 1.45
CA ALA A 657 0.63 -6.38 2.28
C ALA A 657 0.20 -6.22 3.77
N PRO A 658 0.40 -5.06 4.46
CA PRO A 658 -0.02 -4.93 5.86
C PRO A 658 -1.52 -5.17 6.06
N GLU A 659 -2.34 -4.65 5.16
CA GLU A 659 -3.79 -4.82 5.23
C GLU A 659 -4.24 -6.20 4.75
N ALA A 660 -3.60 -6.76 3.72
CA ALA A 660 -3.81 -8.15 3.33
C ALA A 660 -3.51 -9.12 4.50
N MET A 661 -2.43 -8.88 5.25
CA MET A 661 -2.09 -9.67 6.44
C MET A 661 -3.07 -9.45 7.59
N ARG A 662 -3.58 -8.23 7.79
CA ARG A 662 -4.63 -7.94 8.78
C ARG A 662 -5.95 -8.63 8.41
N PHE A 663 -6.29 -8.69 7.12
CA PHE A 663 -7.44 -9.45 6.62
C PHE A 663 -7.26 -10.97 6.79
N LEU A 664 -6.04 -11.46 6.56
CA LEU A 664 -5.67 -12.86 6.80
C LEU A 664 -5.82 -13.24 8.28
N SER A 665 -5.28 -12.42 9.20
CA SER A 665 -5.27 -12.68 10.65
C SER A 665 -6.67 -12.68 11.27
N GLN A 666 -7.60 -11.90 10.72
CA GLN A 666 -9.02 -11.93 11.11
C GLN A 666 -9.75 -13.21 10.68
N ALA A 667 -9.10 -14.09 9.91
CA ALA A 667 -9.65 -15.34 9.41
C ALA A 667 -11.00 -15.17 8.69
N LYS A 668 -11.21 -14.06 7.96
CA LYS A 668 -12.43 -13.79 7.19
C LYS A 668 -12.42 -14.42 5.79
N HIS A 669 -11.24 -14.64 5.22
CA HIS A 669 -11.07 -15.15 3.86
C HIS A 669 -11.57 -16.59 3.65
N VAL A 670 -11.91 -16.93 2.41
CA VAL A 670 -12.17 -18.29 1.91
C VAL A 670 -11.11 -18.59 0.86
N GLY A 671 -10.59 -19.82 0.83
CA GLY A 671 -9.57 -20.21 -0.13
C GLY A 671 -8.21 -19.59 0.17
N LYS A 672 -7.66 -18.84 -0.79
CA LYS A 672 -6.27 -18.37 -0.76
C LYS A 672 -6.14 -16.87 -1.04
N LEU A 673 -5.24 -16.21 -0.32
CA LEU A 673 -4.84 -14.83 -0.62
C LEU A 673 -3.55 -14.84 -1.43
N VAL A 674 -3.42 -13.90 -2.35
CA VAL A 674 -2.26 -13.78 -3.24
C VAL A 674 -1.80 -12.33 -3.27
N LEU A 675 -0.48 -12.11 -3.22
CA LEU A 675 0.14 -10.81 -3.42
C LEU A 675 0.72 -10.72 -4.84
N THR A 676 0.44 -9.64 -5.56
CA THR A 676 1.01 -9.35 -6.87
C THR A 676 2.03 -8.22 -6.72
N PRO A 677 3.34 -8.46 -6.93
CA PRO A 677 4.33 -7.39 -6.94
C PRO A 677 4.13 -6.47 -8.15
N PRO A 678 4.53 -5.18 -8.05
CA PRO A 678 4.54 -4.29 -9.21
C PRO A 678 5.50 -4.85 -10.26
N ARG A 679 5.06 -4.83 -11.52
CA ARG A 679 5.86 -5.32 -12.64
C ARG A 679 6.87 -4.27 -13.07
N ARG A 680 8.08 -4.72 -13.45
CA ARG A 680 9.07 -3.85 -14.06
C ARG A 680 8.80 -3.73 -15.56
N LEU A 681 9.06 -2.55 -16.11
CA LEU A 681 9.10 -2.39 -17.55
C LEU A 681 10.25 -3.22 -18.11
N ASP A 682 9.99 -3.95 -19.20
CA ASP A 682 10.98 -4.82 -19.85
C ASP A 682 11.69 -4.03 -20.98
N PRO A 683 13.00 -3.75 -20.85
CA PRO A 683 13.77 -3.00 -21.85
C PRO A 683 13.87 -3.64 -23.23
N ASP A 684 13.61 -4.95 -23.37
CA ASP A 684 13.65 -5.69 -24.65
C ASP A 684 12.29 -5.68 -25.39
N ARG A 685 11.23 -5.25 -24.70
CA ARG A 685 9.85 -5.16 -25.22
C ARG A 685 9.49 -3.73 -25.62
N ALA A 686 8.43 -3.59 -26.41
CA ALA A 686 8.02 -2.30 -26.95
C ALA A 686 7.08 -1.53 -26.00
N VAL A 687 7.17 -0.20 -25.98
CA VAL A 687 6.18 0.67 -25.35
C VAL A 687 5.36 1.38 -26.43
N LEU A 688 4.04 1.28 -26.33
CA LEU A 688 3.10 1.97 -27.21
C LEU A 688 2.72 3.33 -26.61
N ILE A 689 2.91 4.41 -27.35
CA ILE A 689 2.52 5.77 -26.95
C ILE A 689 1.53 6.34 -27.96
N THR A 690 0.30 6.62 -27.55
CA THR A 690 -0.71 7.24 -28.42
C THR A 690 -0.76 8.75 -28.23
N GLY A 691 -1.02 9.50 -29.30
CA GLY A 691 -0.83 10.95 -29.29
C GLY A 691 0.64 11.32 -29.45
N GLY A 692 1.40 10.47 -30.15
CA GLY A 692 2.85 10.50 -30.25
C GLY A 692 3.45 11.80 -30.78
N SER A 693 2.67 12.61 -31.51
CA SER A 693 3.10 13.93 -31.99
C SER A 693 3.03 15.02 -30.90
N GLY A 694 2.53 14.71 -29.71
CA GLY A 694 2.34 15.66 -28.61
C GLY A 694 3.58 15.89 -27.76
N VAL A 695 3.69 17.09 -27.17
CA VAL A 695 4.82 17.47 -26.30
C VAL A 695 4.99 16.52 -25.11
N LEU A 696 3.89 16.17 -24.43
CA LEU A 696 3.92 15.24 -23.28
C LEU A 696 4.36 13.83 -23.72
N ALA A 697 3.96 13.38 -24.90
CA ALA A 697 4.38 12.09 -25.44
C ALA A 697 5.89 12.02 -25.63
N GLY A 698 6.51 13.10 -26.16
CA GLY A 698 7.96 13.21 -26.31
C GLY A 698 8.70 13.19 -24.97
N LEU A 699 8.25 14.00 -24.00
CA LEU A 699 8.87 14.04 -22.67
C LEU A 699 8.83 12.68 -21.96
N VAL A 700 7.68 12.00 -22.01
CA VAL A 700 7.53 10.67 -21.40
C VAL A 700 8.36 9.64 -22.15
N ALA A 701 8.40 9.70 -23.48
CA ALA A 701 9.23 8.81 -24.29
C ALA A 701 10.72 8.94 -23.92
N GLU A 702 11.26 10.17 -23.88
CA GLU A 702 12.64 10.42 -23.46
C GLU A 702 12.92 9.95 -22.04
N HIS A 703 11.98 10.19 -21.11
CA HIS A 703 12.09 9.76 -19.72
C HIS A 703 12.11 8.23 -19.57
N LEU A 704 11.25 7.51 -20.31
CA LEU A 704 11.24 6.05 -20.32
C LEU A 704 12.54 5.46 -20.88
N VAL A 705 13.17 6.13 -21.82
CA VAL A 705 14.47 5.71 -22.37
C VAL A 705 15.59 5.98 -21.37
N ALA A 706 15.62 7.16 -20.76
CA ALA A 706 16.67 7.59 -19.85
C ALA A 706 16.63 6.85 -18.51
N GLU A 707 15.48 6.80 -17.85
CA GLU A 707 15.33 6.30 -16.47
C GLU A 707 14.90 4.82 -16.42
N HIS A 708 14.13 4.36 -17.41
CA HIS A 708 13.60 2.98 -17.44
C HIS A 708 14.31 2.08 -18.47
N GLY A 709 15.28 2.62 -19.21
CA GLY A 709 16.10 1.86 -20.15
C GLY A 709 15.35 1.31 -21.37
N ILE A 710 14.15 1.82 -21.68
CA ILE A 710 13.36 1.37 -22.82
C ILE A 710 14.11 1.62 -24.13
N ARG A 711 14.12 0.61 -25.02
CA ARG A 711 14.84 0.69 -26.30
C ARG A 711 13.93 0.70 -27.53
N HIS A 712 12.66 0.30 -27.38
CA HIS A 712 11.73 0.17 -28.50
C HIS A 712 10.44 0.93 -28.21
N LEU A 713 10.15 1.94 -29.03
CA LEU A 713 8.98 2.81 -28.90
C LEU A 713 8.12 2.70 -30.16
N VAL A 714 6.81 2.56 -29.97
CA VAL A 714 5.81 2.63 -31.04
C VAL A 714 4.96 3.86 -30.77
N MET A 715 5.04 4.86 -31.65
CA MET A 715 4.35 6.14 -31.47
C MET A 715 3.22 6.28 -32.47
N LEU A 716 1.98 6.39 -31.98
CA LEU A 716 0.79 6.53 -32.80
C LEU A 716 0.29 7.97 -32.81
N SER A 717 0.09 8.53 -33.99
CA SER A 717 -0.56 9.83 -34.17
C SER A 717 -1.36 9.84 -35.47
N ARG A 718 -2.32 10.76 -35.62
CA ARG A 718 -3.09 10.85 -36.87
C ARG A 718 -2.24 11.27 -38.07
N SER A 719 -1.17 12.06 -37.85
CA SER A 719 -0.27 12.47 -38.92
C SER A 719 0.83 11.45 -39.21
N GLY A 720 1.10 10.53 -38.28
CA GLY A 720 2.26 9.64 -38.34
C GLY A 720 3.58 10.34 -38.00
N ASP A 721 3.53 11.56 -37.47
CA ASP A 721 4.71 12.25 -36.94
C ASP A 721 4.97 11.84 -35.48
N ALA A 722 6.26 11.76 -35.14
CA ALA A 722 6.77 11.52 -33.80
C ALA A 722 8.03 12.37 -33.56
N PRO A 723 8.30 12.79 -32.31
CA PRO A 723 9.56 13.41 -31.94
C PRO A 723 10.72 12.43 -32.12
N ASP A 724 11.92 12.97 -32.36
CA ASP A 724 13.15 12.18 -32.30
C ASP A 724 13.50 11.89 -30.84
N VAL A 725 13.72 10.63 -30.49
CA VAL A 725 14.00 10.18 -29.11
C VAL A 725 15.35 9.48 -29.10
N PRO A 726 16.43 10.19 -28.74
CA PRO A 726 17.78 9.62 -28.74
C PRO A 726 17.89 8.41 -27.83
N GLY A 727 18.57 7.34 -28.30
CA GLY A 727 18.82 6.14 -27.50
C GLY A 727 17.78 5.03 -27.65
N ALA A 728 16.72 5.23 -28.45
CA ALA A 728 15.71 4.23 -28.73
C ALA A 728 15.38 4.10 -30.22
N GLU A 729 14.86 2.94 -30.61
CA GLU A 729 14.25 2.69 -31.90
C GLU A 729 12.79 3.16 -31.87
N VAL A 730 12.48 4.23 -32.61
CA VAL A 730 11.13 4.80 -32.69
C VAL A 730 10.45 4.38 -33.99
N ARG A 731 9.37 3.60 -33.88
CA ARG A 731 8.46 3.28 -34.98
C ARG A 731 7.25 4.21 -34.92
N SER A 732 7.23 5.22 -35.79
CA SER A 732 6.07 6.12 -35.92
C SER A 732 5.04 5.54 -36.89
N VAL A 733 3.76 5.55 -36.51
CA VAL A 733 2.66 5.01 -37.32
C VAL A 733 1.49 5.98 -37.36
N ALA A 734 1.00 6.27 -38.56
CA ALA A 734 -0.24 7.03 -38.74
C ALA A 734 -1.44 6.15 -38.36
N CYS A 735 -2.13 6.48 -37.27
CA CYS A 735 -3.29 5.72 -36.79
C CYS A 735 -4.24 6.66 -36.05
N ASP A 736 -5.53 6.60 -36.37
CA ASP A 736 -6.56 7.16 -35.52
C ASP A 736 -6.95 6.10 -34.47
N VAL A 737 -6.72 6.41 -33.20
CA VAL A 737 -6.94 5.45 -32.11
C VAL A 737 -8.41 5.32 -31.71
N SER A 738 -9.27 6.22 -32.20
CA SER A 738 -10.73 6.05 -32.10
C SER A 738 -11.27 5.03 -33.10
N ASP A 739 -10.49 4.63 -34.12
CA ASP A 739 -10.83 3.53 -35.02
C ASP A 739 -10.27 2.21 -34.47
N ARG A 740 -11.17 1.35 -33.99
CA ARG A 740 -10.81 0.07 -33.38
C ARG A 740 -10.11 -0.87 -34.35
N ASP A 741 -10.54 -0.91 -35.60
CA ASP A 741 -10.01 -1.86 -36.59
C ASP A 741 -8.62 -1.42 -37.06
N ALA A 742 -8.43 -0.11 -37.26
CA ALA A 742 -7.11 0.45 -37.55
C ALA A 742 -6.11 0.19 -36.41
N LEU A 743 -6.53 0.39 -35.16
CA LEU A 743 -5.70 0.11 -33.99
C LEU A 743 -5.36 -1.38 -33.87
N ALA A 744 -6.31 -2.27 -34.14
CA ALA A 744 -6.09 -3.71 -34.14
C ALA A 744 -5.07 -4.15 -35.20
N GLU A 745 -5.13 -3.57 -36.41
CA GLU A 745 -4.16 -3.83 -37.48
C GLU A 745 -2.74 -3.43 -37.05
N VAL A 746 -2.59 -2.25 -36.44
CA VAL A 746 -1.29 -1.78 -35.96
C VAL A 746 -0.74 -2.70 -34.87
N LEU A 747 -1.57 -3.07 -33.87
CA LEU A 747 -1.17 -3.99 -32.80
C LEU A 747 -0.79 -5.37 -33.31
N GLY A 748 -1.50 -5.89 -34.32
CA GLY A 748 -1.18 -7.17 -34.97
C GLY A 748 0.11 -7.15 -35.81
N SER A 749 0.57 -5.96 -36.21
CA SER A 749 1.80 -5.75 -37.00
C SER A 749 3.06 -5.56 -36.14
N LEU A 750 2.95 -5.64 -34.82
CA LEU A 750 4.07 -5.44 -33.92
C LEU A 750 4.96 -6.69 -33.89
N GLU A 751 6.25 -6.51 -34.22
CA GLU A 751 7.24 -7.59 -34.17
C GLU A 751 7.64 -7.96 -32.73
N ARG A 752 7.46 -7.02 -31.80
CA ARG A 752 7.81 -7.16 -30.38
C ARG A 752 6.57 -7.06 -29.52
N PRO A 753 6.42 -7.92 -28.49
CA PRO A 753 5.29 -7.80 -27.57
C PRO A 753 5.42 -6.51 -26.74
N LEU A 754 4.28 -5.91 -26.40
CA LEU A 754 4.25 -4.67 -25.62
C LEU A 754 4.58 -4.94 -24.15
N THR A 755 5.41 -4.12 -23.52
CA THR A 755 5.55 -4.07 -22.05
C THR A 755 4.65 -3.00 -21.44
N ALA A 756 4.36 -1.92 -22.16
CA ALA A 756 3.47 -0.88 -21.66
C ALA A 756 2.69 -0.17 -22.77
N VAL A 757 1.57 0.43 -22.34
CA VAL A 757 0.78 1.39 -23.13
C VAL A 757 0.72 2.71 -22.36
N VAL A 758 1.00 3.82 -23.04
CA VAL A 758 0.85 5.18 -22.51
C VAL A 758 -0.08 5.96 -23.44
N HIS A 759 -1.27 6.27 -22.95
CA HIS A 759 -2.28 7.01 -23.70
C HIS A 759 -2.23 8.50 -23.37
N THR A 760 -1.63 9.30 -24.26
CA THR A 760 -1.56 10.77 -24.13
C THR A 760 -2.42 11.51 -25.16
N ALA A 761 -3.25 10.78 -25.93
CA ALA A 761 -4.10 11.42 -26.94
C ALA A 761 -5.21 12.25 -26.27
N GLY A 762 -5.57 13.36 -26.92
CA GLY A 762 -6.61 14.23 -26.40
C GLY A 762 -6.88 15.41 -27.32
N VAL A 763 -8.12 15.88 -27.29
CA VAL A 763 -8.62 17.07 -27.97
C VAL A 763 -9.40 17.90 -26.95
N LEU A 764 -9.35 19.23 -27.07
CA LEU A 764 -10.18 20.15 -26.30
C LEU A 764 -11.26 20.76 -27.19
N ASP A 765 -12.45 20.86 -26.64
CA ASP A 765 -13.56 21.60 -27.21
C ASP A 765 -14.37 22.29 -26.10
N ASP A 766 -13.77 23.32 -25.49
CA ASP A 766 -14.32 24.00 -24.32
C ASP A 766 -15.63 24.73 -24.65
N GLY A 767 -16.62 24.62 -23.76
CA GLY A 767 -17.91 25.27 -23.84
C GLY A 767 -18.63 25.21 -22.49
N VAL A 768 -19.33 26.29 -22.15
CA VAL A 768 -20.20 26.32 -20.95
C VAL A 768 -21.35 25.31 -21.10
N LEU A 769 -21.89 24.85 -19.98
CA LEU A 769 -22.91 23.80 -19.91
C LEU A 769 -24.12 24.06 -20.83
N ALA A 770 -24.54 25.32 -20.95
CA ALA A 770 -25.67 25.71 -21.80
C ALA A 770 -25.42 25.55 -23.31
N ASP A 771 -24.15 25.58 -23.75
CA ASP A 771 -23.73 25.53 -25.15
C ASP A 771 -23.10 24.18 -25.55
N LEU A 772 -23.02 23.23 -24.61
CA LEU A 772 -22.56 21.88 -24.90
C LEU A 772 -23.64 21.10 -25.67
N THR A 773 -23.21 20.36 -26.68
CA THR A 773 -24.07 19.49 -27.49
C THR A 773 -23.52 18.07 -27.50
N PRO A 774 -24.35 17.05 -27.82
CA PRO A 774 -23.88 15.67 -27.99
C PRO A 774 -22.71 15.55 -28.97
N ASP A 775 -22.75 16.24 -30.12
CA ASP A 775 -21.65 16.19 -31.11
C ASP A 775 -20.30 16.70 -30.52
N ARG A 776 -20.35 17.72 -29.66
CA ARG A 776 -19.17 18.26 -28.97
C ARG A 776 -18.67 17.36 -27.85
N LEU A 777 -19.57 16.55 -27.25
CA LEU A 777 -19.19 15.47 -26.34
C LEU A 777 -18.47 14.36 -27.11
N ASP A 778 -19.09 13.87 -28.18
CA ASP A 778 -18.60 12.75 -28.99
C ASP A 778 -17.20 13.02 -29.55
N GLN A 779 -16.93 14.24 -30.00
CA GLN A 779 -15.61 14.63 -30.50
C GLN A 779 -14.50 14.46 -29.46
N VAL A 780 -14.77 14.80 -28.19
CA VAL A 780 -13.78 14.69 -27.10
C VAL A 780 -13.69 13.25 -26.60
N PHE A 781 -14.81 12.52 -26.56
CA PHE A 781 -14.87 11.11 -26.18
C PHE A 781 -14.06 10.24 -27.15
N GLY A 782 -14.18 10.45 -28.47
CA GLY A 782 -13.46 9.67 -29.47
C GLY A 782 -11.94 9.62 -29.23
N ALA A 783 -11.33 10.77 -28.96
CA ALA A 783 -9.89 10.86 -28.76
C ALA A 783 -9.39 10.35 -27.41
N LYS A 784 -10.28 10.15 -26.43
CA LYS A 784 -9.96 9.78 -25.04
C LYS A 784 -10.66 8.51 -24.59
N ALA A 785 -11.97 8.57 -24.39
CA ALA A 785 -12.77 7.48 -23.86
C ALA A 785 -12.76 6.25 -24.79
N ASP A 786 -13.10 6.44 -26.06
CA ASP A 786 -13.19 5.33 -27.03
C ASP A 786 -11.81 4.73 -27.29
N ALA A 787 -10.81 5.58 -27.51
CA ALA A 787 -9.42 5.15 -27.70
C ALA A 787 -8.91 4.32 -26.51
N ALA A 788 -9.18 4.76 -25.28
CA ALA A 788 -8.77 4.01 -24.09
C ALA A 788 -9.54 2.69 -23.93
N LEU A 789 -10.84 2.66 -24.28
CA LEU A 789 -11.63 1.44 -24.29
C LEU A 789 -11.10 0.43 -25.31
N HIS A 790 -10.81 0.87 -26.54
CA HIS A 790 -10.21 0.02 -27.57
C HIS A 790 -8.84 -0.53 -27.15
N LEU A 791 -7.97 0.33 -26.59
CA LEU A 791 -6.70 -0.11 -26.03
C LEU A 791 -6.91 -1.15 -24.92
N HIS A 792 -7.84 -0.91 -24.00
CA HIS A 792 -8.18 -1.87 -22.93
C HIS A 792 -8.55 -3.25 -23.51
N GLU A 793 -9.47 -3.28 -24.49
CA GLU A 793 -9.96 -4.52 -25.10
C GLU A 793 -8.88 -5.25 -25.88
N LEU A 794 -8.17 -4.55 -26.77
CA LEU A 794 -7.19 -5.15 -27.69
C LEU A 794 -5.89 -5.56 -26.99
N THR A 795 -5.65 -5.06 -25.78
CA THR A 795 -4.47 -5.40 -24.96
C THR A 795 -4.83 -6.18 -23.69
N ARG A 796 -6.06 -6.68 -23.58
CA ARG A 796 -6.53 -7.42 -22.40
C ARG A 796 -5.68 -8.67 -22.14
N ASP A 797 -5.37 -9.41 -23.20
CA ASP A 797 -4.64 -10.68 -23.11
C ASP A 797 -3.12 -10.52 -23.26
N GLN A 798 -2.62 -9.29 -23.33
CA GLN A 798 -1.19 -9.01 -23.41
C GLN A 798 -0.56 -8.90 -22.02
N ASP A 799 0.64 -9.45 -21.87
CA ASP A 799 1.39 -9.45 -20.61
C ASP A 799 2.05 -8.08 -20.34
N LEU A 800 1.24 -7.02 -20.18
CA LEU A 800 1.71 -5.66 -19.91
C LEU A 800 2.21 -5.51 -18.47
N ALA A 801 3.27 -4.74 -18.28
CA ALA A 801 3.73 -4.25 -16.99
C ALA A 801 3.02 -2.96 -16.56
N ALA A 802 2.69 -2.08 -17.53
CA ALA A 802 2.00 -0.82 -17.24
C ALA A 802 0.95 -0.48 -18.32
N PHE A 803 -0.14 0.16 -17.89
CA PHE A 803 -1.15 0.74 -18.78
C PHE A 803 -1.53 2.10 -18.21
N VAL A 804 -1.00 3.17 -18.80
CA VAL A 804 -1.08 4.52 -18.24
C VAL A 804 -1.96 5.38 -19.12
N LEU A 805 -2.99 5.98 -18.52
CA LEU A 805 -3.91 6.91 -19.16
C LEU A 805 -3.62 8.32 -18.65
N PHE A 806 -3.42 9.28 -19.56
CA PHE A 806 -3.26 10.68 -19.18
C PHE A 806 -4.64 11.34 -19.10
N SER A 807 -5.12 11.43 -17.88
CA SER A 807 -6.32 12.14 -17.47
C SER A 807 -5.99 13.58 -17.07
N SER A 808 -6.95 14.29 -16.51
CA SER A 808 -6.83 15.67 -16.07
C SER A 808 -7.47 15.87 -14.70
N ALA A 809 -6.85 16.73 -13.89
CA ALA A 809 -7.45 17.23 -12.66
C ALA A 809 -8.83 17.86 -12.88
N ALA A 810 -9.15 18.32 -14.10
CA ALA A 810 -10.48 18.80 -14.48
C ALA A 810 -11.57 17.70 -14.35
N GLY A 811 -11.26 16.42 -14.59
CA GLY A 811 -12.21 15.32 -14.36
C GLY A 811 -12.41 15.02 -12.86
N SER A 812 -11.40 15.29 -12.04
CA SER A 812 -11.42 15.10 -10.59
C SER A 812 -12.14 16.23 -9.84
N PHE A 813 -11.92 17.49 -10.22
CA PHE A 813 -12.47 18.65 -9.52
C PHE A 813 -13.63 19.34 -10.24
N GLY A 814 -13.78 19.11 -11.55
CA GLY A 814 -14.57 19.98 -12.43
C GLY A 814 -13.78 21.23 -12.81
N ALA A 815 -13.99 21.73 -14.03
CA ALA A 815 -13.45 23.00 -14.50
C ALA A 815 -14.51 23.72 -15.32
N PRO A 816 -14.88 24.97 -14.99
CA PRO A 816 -15.92 25.70 -15.72
C PRO A 816 -15.64 25.76 -17.22
N GLY A 817 -16.64 25.42 -18.03
CA GLY A 817 -16.53 25.40 -19.49
C GLY A 817 -15.83 24.16 -20.06
N GLN A 818 -15.56 23.14 -19.25
CA GLN A 818 -14.87 21.92 -19.69
C GLN A 818 -15.68 20.65 -19.43
N GLY A 819 -17.02 20.72 -19.49
CA GLY A 819 -17.91 19.60 -19.15
C GLY A 819 -17.64 18.32 -19.95
N ASN A 820 -17.47 18.43 -21.26
CA ASN A 820 -17.13 17.30 -22.14
C ASN A 820 -15.73 16.72 -21.85
N TYR A 821 -14.74 17.57 -21.62
CA TYR A 821 -13.37 17.17 -21.29
C TYR A 821 -13.28 16.54 -19.90
N ALA A 822 -13.96 17.10 -18.90
CA ALA A 822 -14.04 16.54 -17.55
C ALA A 822 -14.71 15.16 -17.57
N ALA A 823 -15.79 14.99 -18.34
CA ALA A 823 -16.46 13.70 -18.52
C ALA A 823 -15.53 12.64 -19.14
N ALA A 824 -14.85 12.97 -20.24
CA ALA A 824 -13.93 12.04 -20.89
C ALA A 824 -12.74 11.64 -19.98
N ASN A 825 -12.22 12.56 -19.17
CA ASN A 825 -11.15 12.25 -18.22
C ASN A 825 -11.63 11.41 -17.03
N ALA A 826 -12.83 11.68 -16.50
CA ALA A 826 -13.42 10.85 -15.46
C ALA A 826 -13.75 9.42 -15.95
N PHE A 827 -14.10 9.25 -17.24
CA PHE A 827 -14.17 7.93 -17.86
C PHE A 827 -12.83 7.19 -17.81
N LEU A 828 -11.70 7.86 -18.11
CA LEU A 828 -10.37 7.25 -18.01
C LEU A 828 -10.06 6.80 -16.58
N ASP A 829 -10.41 7.64 -15.59
CA ASP A 829 -10.25 7.33 -14.17
C ASP A 829 -11.04 6.08 -13.77
N GLY A 830 -12.31 5.99 -14.19
CA GLY A 830 -13.16 4.82 -13.98
C GLY A 830 -12.66 3.57 -14.74
N LEU A 831 -12.19 3.72 -15.97
CA LEU A 831 -11.66 2.61 -16.77
C LEU A 831 -10.40 2.01 -16.15
N ALA A 832 -9.52 2.84 -15.57
CA ALA A 832 -8.36 2.34 -14.85
C ALA A 832 -8.76 1.53 -13.61
N GLN A 833 -9.78 1.98 -12.86
CA GLN A 833 -10.32 1.23 -11.73
C GLN A 833 -10.94 -0.10 -12.17
N HIS A 834 -11.79 -0.08 -13.20
CA HIS A 834 -12.39 -1.27 -13.80
C HIS A 834 -11.34 -2.30 -14.25
N ARG A 835 -10.32 -1.84 -15.01
CA ARG A 835 -9.24 -2.71 -15.51
C ARG A 835 -8.47 -3.36 -14.37
N ARG A 836 -8.25 -2.66 -13.26
CA ARG A 836 -7.59 -3.21 -12.07
C ARG A 836 -8.44 -4.17 -11.28
N ALA A 837 -9.75 -3.95 -11.19
CA ALA A 837 -10.67 -4.90 -10.57
C ALA A 837 -10.63 -6.27 -11.29
N ALA A 838 -10.34 -6.27 -12.59
CA ALA A 838 -10.07 -7.47 -13.38
C ALA A 838 -8.64 -8.05 -13.25
N GLY A 839 -7.79 -7.51 -12.36
CA GLY A 839 -6.41 -7.97 -12.14
C GLY A 839 -5.38 -7.47 -13.17
N LEU A 840 -5.76 -6.58 -14.07
CA LEU A 840 -4.88 -6.04 -15.11
C LEU A 840 -4.24 -4.72 -14.65
N PRO A 841 -3.00 -4.40 -15.07
CA PRO A 841 -2.39 -3.12 -14.72
C PRO A 841 -3.17 -1.98 -15.36
N ALA A 842 -3.39 -0.90 -14.61
CA ALA A 842 -3.87 0.38 -15.11
C ALA A 842 -3.61 1.52 -14.12
N GLN A 843 -3.28 2.71 -14.63
CA GLN A 843 -3.27 3.95 -13.87
C GLN A 843 -3.80 5.09 -14.74
N SER A 844 -4.77 5.85 -14.24
CA SER A 844 -5.24 7.10 -14.85
C SER A 844 -4.66 8.27 -14.07
N MET A 845 -3.64 8.91 -14.63
CA MET A 845 -2.93 10.00 -13.97
C MET A 845 -3.65 11.31 -14.27
N ALA A 846 -4.35 11.87 -13.27
CA ALA A 846 -5.12 13.10 -13.39
C ALA A 846 -4.20 14.33 -13.25
N TRP A 847 -3.66 14.79 -14.38
CA TRP A 847 -2.66 15.85 -14.39
C TRP A 847 -3.22 17.24 -14.08
N GLY A 848 -2.50 17.97 -13.23
CA GLY A 848 -2.57 19.43 -13.16
C GLY A 848 -1.95 20.08 -14.40
N MET A 849 -1.97 21.42 -14.44
CA MET A 849 -1.39 22.16 -15.56
C MET A 849 0.15 22.02 -15.58
N TRP A 850 0.71 21.76 -16.77
CA TRP A 850 2.16 21.79 -17.01
C TRP A 850 2.60 23.18 -17.48
N THR A 851 3.80 23.62 -17.08
CA THR A 851 4.39 24.90 -17.52
C THR A 851 4.71 24.91 -19.00
N GLN A 852 5.12 23.75 -19.54
CA GLN A 852 5.43 23.60 -20.96
C GLN A 852 4.13 23.69 -21.76
N ARG A 853 4.02 24.73 -22.60
CA ARG A 853 2.82 24.94 -23.42
C ARG A 853 2.70 23.82 -24.45
N SER A 854 1.61 23.07 -24.37
CA SER A 854 1.22 22.06 -25.36
C SER A 854 0.21 22.66 -26.34
N GLY A 855 -0.14 21.94 -27.42
CA GLY A 855 -1.21 22.37 -28.32
C GLY A 855 -2.56 22.57 -27.61
N LEU A 856 -2.78 21.91 -26.47
CA LEU A 856 -3.98 22.01 -25.63
C LEU A 856 -3.98 23.28 -24.76
N THR A 857 -2.81 23.72 -24.26
CA THR A 857 -2.69 24.90 -23.37
C THR A 857 -2.23 26.17 -24.09
N ALA A 858 -2.05 26.12 -25.41
CA ALA A 858 -1.54 27.24 -26.22
C ALA A 858 -2.43 28.50 -26.22
N ARG A 859 -3.71 28.40 -25.83
CA ARG A 859 -4.67 29.52 -25.81
C ARG A 859 -4.73 30.29 -24.47
N LEU A 860 -4.07 29.80 -23.42
CA LEU A 860 -4.08 30.44 -22.09
C LEU A 860 -3.10 31.61 -22.02
N ASP A 861 -3.53 32.73 -21.40
CA ASP A 861 -2.67 33.88 -21.16
C ASP A 861 -1.99 33.83 -19.77
N ASP A 862 -1.03 34.73 -19.53
CA ASP A 862 -0.29 34.77 -18.25
C ASP A 862 -1.19 35.14 -17.05
N GLY A 863 -2.36 35.76 -17.32
CA GLY A 863 -3.37 36.08 -16.32
C GLY A 863 -4.16 34.87 -15.84
N ASP A 864 -4.47 33.92 -16.74
CA ASP A 864 -5.08 32.63 -16.41
C ASP A 864 -4.14 31.78 -15.55
N VAL A 865 -2.85 31.71 -15.91
CA VAL A 865 -1.81 31.02 -15.11
C VAL A 865 -1.69 31.62 -13.71
N ALA A 866 -1.69 32.94 -13.60
CA ALA A 866 -1.66 33.63 -12.31
C ALA A 866 -2.92 33.37 -11.46
N ARG A 867 -4.10 33.18 -12.10
CA ARG A 867 -5.35 32.83 -11.41
C ARG A 867 -5.28 31.43 -10.80
N MET A 868 -4.72 30.47 -11.52
CA MET A 868 -4.53 29.10 -11.03
C MET A 868 -3.50 29.01 -9.88
N ALA A 869 -2.41 29.78 -9.98
CA ALA A 869 -1.46 29.87 -8.87
C ALA A 869 -2.14 30.44 -7.60
N ARG A 870 -3.02 31.45 -7.74
CA ARG A 870 -3.82 31.99 -6.62
C ARG A 870 -4.88 31.01 -6.10
N SER A 871 -5.38 30.09 -6.93
CA SER A 871 -6.31 29.05 -6.49
C SER A 871 -5.63 27.91 -5.72
N GLY A 872 -4.31 28.00 -5.48
CA GLY A 872 -3.54 27.04 -4.69
C GLY A 872 -3.06 25.81 -5.47
N MET A 873 -3.22 25.82 -6.80
CA MET A 873 -2.73 24.75 -7.69
C MET A 873 -1.86 25.33 -8.81
N PRO A 874 -0.62 25.74 -8.48
CA PRO A 874 0.28 26.30 -9.48
C PRO A 874 0.75 25.25 -10.50
N PRO A 875 1.22 25.67 -11.70
CA PRO A 875 1.66 24.74 -12.74
C PRO A 875 2.90 23.91 -12.34
N LEU A 876 2.96 22.69 -12.87
CA LEU A 876 4.07 21.73 -12.74
C LEU A 876 5.16 22.00 -13.78
N SER A 877 6.43 22.03 -13.36
CA SER A 877 7.53 21.93 -14.32
C SER A 877 7.59 20.54 -14.95
N SER A 878 8.27 20.39 -16.10
CA SER A 878 8.45 19.09 -16.74
C SER A 878 9.19 18.09 -15.84
N GLU A 879 10.22 18.55 -15.11
CA GLU A 879 10.92 17.75 -14.10
C GLU A 879 10.00 17.30 -12.97
N GLN A 880 9.18 18.20 -12.42
CA GLN A 880 8.20 17.86 -11.39
C GLN A 880 7.14 16.87 -11.89
N GLY A 881 6.68 17.04 -13.14
CA GLY A 881 5.73 16.15 -13.77
C GLY A 881 6.28 14.74 -13.97
N LEU A 882 7.53 14.61 -14.43
CA LEU A 882 8.19 13.32 -14.64
C LEU A 882 8.54 12.62 -13.31
N ALA A 883 8.98 13.35 -12.29
CA ALA A 883 9.16 12.80 -10.94
C ALA A 883 7.83 12.26 -10.37
N LEU A 884 6.74 13.01 -10.58
CA LEU A 884 5.39 12.58 -10.22
C LEU A 884 4.94 11.33 -11.00
N PHE A 885 5.30 11.21 -12.28
CA PHE A 885 5.02 10.04 -13.11
C PHE A 885 5.66 8.78 -12.51
N ASP A 886 6.94 8.83 -12.15
CA ASP A 886 7.63 7.70 -11.50
C ASP A 886 7.06 7.39 -10.11
N ALA A 887 6.75 8.43 -9.33
CA ALA A 887 6.13 8.27 -8.03
C ALA A 887 4.75 7.58 -8.14
N ALA A 888 3.95 7.93 -9.15
CA ALA A 888 2.67 7.26 -9.41
C ALA A 888 2.86 5.78 -9.79
N LEU A 889 3.80 5.47 -10.68
CA LEU A 889 4.13 4.08 -11.03
C LEU A 889 4.57 3.25 -9.81
N ALA A 890 5.27 3.88 -8.87
CA ALA A 890 5.70 3.27 -7.62
C ALA A 890 4.55 3.04 -6.62
N THR A 891 3.39 3.67 -6.79
CA THR A 891 2.18 3.46 -5.97
C THR A 891 1.19 2.47 -6.59
N ASP A 892 0.30 1.93 -5.78
CA ASP A 892 -0.80 1.09 -6.22
C ASP A 892 -2.09 1.87 -6.49
N LEU A 893 -2.04 3.19 -6.73
CA LEU A 893 -3.23 3.97 -7.03
C LEU A 893 -3.75 3.72 -8.45
N ALA A 894 -5.06 3.55 -8.60
CA ALA A 894 -5.71 3.41 -9.91
C ALA A 894 -5.90 4.75 -10.62
N ALA A 895 -6.24 5.81 -9.86
CA ALA A 895 -6.51 7.14 -10.38
C ALA A 895 -5.82 8.23 -9.50
N PRO A 896 -4.48 8.30 -9.50
CA PRO A 896 -3.76 9.33 -8.76
C PRO A 896 -3.97 10.73 -9.35
N VAL A 897 -4.05 11.73 -8.48
CA VAL A 897 -4.15 13.15 -8.83
C VAL A 897 -2.77 13.79 -8.79
N MET A 898 -2.29 14.21 -9.96
CA MET A 898 -0.92 14.67 -10.18
C MET A 898 -0.88 16.20 -10.17
N VAL A 899 -0.96 16.79 -8.98
CA VAL A 899 -1.02 18.25 -8.79
C VAL A 899 0.01 18.75 -7.79
N ARG A 900 0.49 19.98 -7.99
CA ARG A 900 1.20 20.73 -6.95
C ARG A 900 0.18 21.52 -6.14
N VAL A 901 0.21 21.35 -4.82
CA VAL A 901 -0.66 22.11 -3.91
C VAL A 901 0.17 23.14 -3.16
N ASP A 902 -0.21 24.41 -3.28
CA ASP A 902 0.26 25.48 -2.40
C ASP A 902 -0.72 25.60 -1.22
N HIS A 903 -0.37 24.94 -0.11
CA HIS A 903 -1.19 24.91 1.09
C HIS A 903 -1.41 26.30 1.69
N ASP A 904 -0.46 27.21 1.56
CA ASP A 904 -0.59 28.57 2.09
C ASP A 904 -1.54 29.42 1.23
N ALA A 905 -1.50 29.26 -0.10
CA ALA A 905 -2.47 29.88 -1.00
C ALA A 905 -3.89 29.37 -0.73
N LEU A 906 -4.06 28.06 -0.53
CA LEU A 906 -5.37 27.50 -0.16
C LEU A 906 -5.85 28.04 1.21
N ARG A 907 -4.97 28.19 2.22
CA ARG A 907 -5.33 28.73 3.54
C ARG A 907 -5.83 30.18 3.48
N ARG A 908 -5.37 30.95 2.48
CA ARG A 908 -5.78 32.35 2.26
C ARG A 908 -7.14 32.49 1.58
N GLN A 909 -7.77 31.41 1.12
CA GLN A 909 -9.08 31.47 0.48
C GLN A 909 -10.20 31.54 1.52
N GLU A 910 -11.18 32.43 1.29
CA GLU A 910 -12.35 32.57 2.17
C GLU A 910 -13.31 31.38 2.07
N THR A 911 -13.42 30.77 0.89
CA THR A 911 -14.24 29.59 0.63
C THR A 911 -13.44 28.55 -0.14
N LEU A 912 -13.51 27.31 0.31
CA LEU A 912 -12.77 26.17 -0.26
C LEU A 912 -13.76 25.09 -0.71
N PRO A 913 -13.54 24.49 -1.90
CA PRO A 913 -14.29 23.32 -2.33
C PRO A 913 -14.27 22.22 -1.25
N PRO A 914 -15.41 21.55 -0.96
CA PRO A 914 -15.50 20.52 0.09
C PRO A 914 -14.39 19.46 0.03
N VAL A 915 -14.05 19.03 -1.19
CA VAL A 915 -13.00 18.03 -1.44
C VAL A 915 -11.60 18.47 -1.01
N LEU A 916 -11.30 19.77 -1.03
CA LEU A 916 -9.99 20.32 -0.62
C LEU A 916 -9.94 20.66 0.88
N ARG A 917 -11.06 20.55 1.61
CA ARG A 917 -11.13 20.89 3.03
C ARG A 917 -10.23 20.00 3.89
N GLY A 918 -9.80 18.84 3.40
CA GLY A 918 -8.78 18.00 4.06
C GLY A 918 -7.40 18.65 4.12
N LEU A 919 -7.07 19.60 3.23
CA LEU A 919 -5.68 20.03 2.99
C LEU A 919 -5.19 21.29 3.73
N VAL A 920 -6.08 22.16 4.21
CA VAL A 920 -5.73 23.50 4.81
C VAL A 920 -5.87 23.65 6.33
N ARG A 921 -6.51 24.64 6.97
CA ARG A 921 -7.11 24.60 8.34
C ARG A 921 -8.22 25.64 8.35
N ALA A 922 -9.44 25.32 8.75
CA ALA A 922 -10.43 26.38 8.97
C ALA A 922 -10.06 27.16 10.25
N PRO A 923 -10.01 28.50 10.24
CA PRO A 923 -9.81 29.25 11.47
C PRO A 923 -10.99 28.96 12.41
N ALA A 924 -10.70 28.52 13.63
CA ALA A 924 -11.71 28.41 14.67
C ALA A 924 -12.34 29.80 14.88
N ARG A 925 -13.63 29.97 14.61
CA ARG A 925 -14.38 31.16 15.00
C ARG A 925 -14.26 31.28 16.52
N ARG A 926 -13.43 32.22 17.00
CA ARG A 926 -13.48 32.65 18.40
C ARG A 926 -14.91 33.15 18.64
N ALA A 927 -15.67 32.40 19.44
CA ALA A 927 -16.89 32.93 20.02
C ALA A 927 -16.48 34.15 20.84
N ALA A 928 -16.85 35.34 20.38
CA ALA A 928 -16.76 36.53 21.19
C ALA A 928 -17.70 36.31 22.38
N THR A 929 -17.14 36.02 23.54
CA THR A 929 -17.85 36.14 24.81
C THR A 929 -18.17 37.63 24.98
N GLY A 930 -19.37 38.02 24.55
CA GLY A 930 -19.93 39.32 24.87
C GLY A 930 -20.09 39.40 26.38
N ALA A 931 -19.35 40.33 27.01
CA ALA A 931 -19.60 40.72 28.38
C ALA A 931 -21.00 41.36 28.44
N GLY A 932 -21.87 40.76 29.25
CA GLY A 932 -23.18 41.26 29.68
C GLY A 932 -23.48 40.68 31.04
#